data_AF-G1X0W3-F1
#
_entry.id   AF-G1X0W3-F1
#
_cell.length_a   1.000
_cell.length_b   1.000
_cell.length_c   1.000
_cell.angle_alpha   90.00
_cell.angle_beta   90.00
_cell.angle_gamma   90.00
#
_symmetry.space_group_name_H-M   'P 1'
#
loop_
_entity.id
_entity.type
_entity.pdbx_description
1 polymer ?
#
loop_
_entity_poly.entity_id
_entity_poly.type
_entity_poly.pdbx_seq_one_letter_code
_entity_poly.pdbx_strand_id
1 'polypeptide(L)'
;MSNANASPRHLVLNHARRLIAAKQQSESSATGIISEGYQFPALDPGQVQIYSFFEPRLQAGVYTILATQDISATVNPPTDPIPQIQNTQTFEVVSPCYHIPSNAICSTFPPQGYGAEVETLPHVVLKDPHLPWERAASAKNSSEKNRVPWLALLLFTDDELRLDPSDLAGGSGSIFDGITTTPGVKLPLKQSPTLSVSLPLPAMGTIEKNSVTTPINPKDTNTEDQTKAMDVIFLKPALFNELFREYDKTGTATETEKQTTCDVSRYKYLSHVRLINTEGMAEASSQGESSGLYSIVVCHRTGPLTNTQPVPVYAHLVSIEGVEAIPYPVADSSSSRFVALASLYSWSYSCLPADSFNLYTAMRHLGDTMQMLRAPDNLLASMEVLTAPAAASSVAARLRDGYTLCRYRVQTGEVTTAIMRGALSPTVVPRKGSPTYQIQSNSGTSFQVFDRCTGLIDITYSAAWQLGKTLALADQAFCGALSRLRSTVEKIALDKAKADELIKYKAYLTREKAIEALLPLIEGLNNLSQPPAKSADPRGPLNMVDRFKSTSPKTDAIDLSFNNPSIRRGFMKHAGSLVAKLAGSSSDIDSQVYNELNTAYSTDWAVVLSWVLDRMFLSNIPAQYLIADPSYLPPESFRFFHIDANWIDALIDGALSTGNQLNEDEDVIRIYIKTAINSYITDDIKDLGRPPQIPSFGFFMRSDIVSQFPDLKVTAKFENSDDNRVNILRHENINNGVMLCLFDRSPVDDSRGCLKSLKFTQPPHQQSFASSTTLGETSIMISYRKMYSEYEADEPLGELQSPAIWHNPPSPGDPPNPVFVWGQSGEIRTLIPRSLAQSVYDALVAKMKSQDGTELFTETKPTSAMMGVHLNSSTYILNVGYGVVAATPYDTKGDASTTIQDRTLMTFMPPTSESAKDPPKESNPAANPKSNTQVVPTPTPENRGAVRNKSMPPPPNFHPLIPLKQKDQKSLNDSIDNFQPMPPADAGQTISQPPSYLFDVYTVTDLTTKKDKIKAGDLISTVPMNTGLYHDLVFRVTLATKNLHADYRIKEFRVIIQQGDVSDSAKGTYLTKDYKGPGPVMLNNLRFNVLAEYTTQGDMVLRVVPRSMDPTGVPFGNVANATFILGLVNVNSYDTDKTCVVSFRINVWSSEGDTWYGTNLPVAMNSAPPATVKSK
;
A
#
# COMPACT_ATOMS: atom_id res chain seq x y z
N MET A 1 -7.68 -6.01 -1.70
CA MET A 1 -8.07 -4.58 -1.57
C MET A 1 -7.76 -4.20 -0.14
N SER A 2 -6.58 -3.61 0.10
CA SER A 2 -6.06 -3.28 1.42
C SER A 2 -6.70 -2.01 1.98
N ASN A 3 -6.69 -1.88 3.30
CA ASN A 3 -7.24 -0.80 4.14
C ASN A 3 -6.82 0.63 3.75
N ALA A 4 -7.30 1.15 2.61
CA ALA A 4 -6.93 2.47 2.11
C ALA A 4 -7.42 3.66 2.97
N ASN A 5 -8.17 3.40 4.05
CA ASN A 5 -8.80 4.44 4.89
C ASN A 5 -8.34 4.46 6.36
N ALA A 6 -7.42 3.59 6.79
CA ALA A 6 -6.89 3.65 8.15
C ALA A 6 -5.71 4.65 8.22
N SER A 7 -5.74 5.59 9.16
CA SER A 7 -4.60 6.50 9.39
C SER A 7 -3.33 5.68 9.68
N PRO A 8 -2.15 6.04 9.15
CA PRO A 8 -0.88 5.39 9.46
C PRO A 8 -0.54 5.35 10.96
N ARG A 9 -1.24 6.17 11.75
CA ARG A 9 -1.07 6.37 13.20
C ARG A 9 -2.17 5.71 14.03
N HIS A 10 -3.01 4.87 13.41
CA HIS A 10 -4.15 4.23 14.06
C HIS A 10 -3.76 3.42 15.29
N LEU A 11 -2.61 2.74 15.32
CA LEU A 11 -2.13 2.01 16.49
C LEU A 11 -1.96 2.91 17.71
N VAL A 12 -1.32 4.07 17.52
CA VAL A 12 -1.07 5.05 18.57
C VAL A 12 -2.38 5.69 19.05
N LEU A 13 -3.25 6.08 18.11
CA LEU A 13 -4.53 6.71 18.43
C LEU A 13 -5.49 5.73 19.13
N ASN A 14 -5.58 4.49 18.67
CA ASN A 14 -6.46 3.48 19.26
C ASN A 14 -5.98 3.12 20.67
N HIS A 15 -4.68 2.96 20.87
CA HIS A 15 -4.13 2.74 22.21
C HIS A 15 -4.42 3.92 23.14
N ALA A 16 -4.22 5.16 22.67
CA ALA A 16 -4.54 6.35 23.46
C ALA A 16 -6.02 6.42 23.84
N ARG A 17 -6.93 6.18 22.88
CA ARG A 17 -8.38 6.13 23.12
C ARG A 17 -8.76 5.05 24.12
N ARG A 18 -8.13 3.87 24.07
CA ARG A 18 -8.36 2.78 25.04
C ARG A 18 -7.94 3.18 26.45
N LEU A 19 -6.77 3.80 26.62
CA LEU A 19 -6.32 4.29 27.93
C LEU A 19 -7.25 5.38 28.49
N ILE A 20 -7.73 6.29 27.64
CA ILE A 20 -8.69 7.33 28.03
C ILE A 20 -10.02 6.70 28.43
N ALA A 21 -10.54 5.75 27.62
CA ALA A 21 -11.76 5.04 27.92
C ALA A 21 -11.65 4.22 29.22
N ALA A 22 -10.50 3.57 29.48
CA ALA A 22 -10.25 2.84 30.72
C ALA A 22 -10.23 3.78 31.95
N LYS A 23 -9.61 4.95 31.83
CA LYS A 23 -9.67 5.99 32.88
C LYS A 23 -11.10 6.48 33.12
N GLN A 24 -11.84 6.82 32.07
CA GLN A 24 -13.24 7.23 32.16
C GLN A 24 -14.15 6.13 32.72
N GLN A 25 -13.91 4.87 32.36
CA GLN A 25 -14.62 3.73 32.91
C GLN A 25 -14.34 3.58 34.41
N SER A 26 -13.08 3.69 34.85
CA SER A 26 -12.72 3.68 36.27
C SER A 26 -13.39 4.81 37.06
N GLU A 27 -13.57 5.99 36.46
CA GLU A 27 -14.29 7.13 37.04
C GLU A 27 -15.81 6.91 37.04
N SER A 28 -16.37 6.29 36.00
CA SER A 28 -17.81 6.03 35.86
C SER A 28 -18.31 4.80 36.64
N SER A 29 -17.44 3.83 36.96
CA SER A 29 -17.76 2.73 37.88
C SER A 29 -18.06 3.21 39.31
N ALA A 30 -17.73 4.46 39.65
CA ALA A 30 -18.23 5.14 40.85
C ALA A 30 -19.72 5.55 40.77
N THR A 31 -20.36 5.45 39.59
CA THR A 31 -21.75 5.89 39.33
C THR A 31 -22.73 4.77 38.95
N GLY A 32 -22.31 3.50 38.98
CA GLY A 32 -23.22 2.36 39.13
C GLY A 32 -24.16 2.03 37.96
N ILE A 33 -23.74 2.19 36.71
CA ILE A 33 -24.51 1.70 35.54
C ILE A 33 -23.71 0.58 34.86
N ILE A 34 -24.15 -0.66 35.01
CA ILE A 34 -23.57 -1.85 34.38
C ILE A 34 -24.39 -2.16 33.12
N SER A 35 -23.78 -2.08 31.94
CA SER A 35 -24.39 -2.55 30.69
C SER A 35 -24.17 -4.06 30.55
N GLU A 36 -25.23 -4.85 30.61
CA GLU A 36 -25.21 -6.30 30.36
C GLU A 36 -25.02 -6.60 28.86
N GLY A 37 -23.77 -6.49 28.39
CA GLY A 37 -23.31 -7.16 27.18
C GLY A 37 -22.45 -8.35 27.57
N TYR A 38 -22.52 -9.46 26.83
CA TYR A 38 -21.57 -10.57 26.97
C TYR A 38 -20.16 -10.04 26.68
N GLN A 39 -19.37 -9.77 27.72
CA GLN A 39 -17.94 -9.47 27.60
C GLN A 39 -17.17 -10.80 27.61
N PHE A 40 -16.51 -11.12 26.50
CA PHE A 40 -15.51 -12.18 26.49
C PHE A 40 -14.36 -11.82 27.44
N PRO A 41 -13.73 -12.81 28.10
CA PRO A 41 -12.56 -12.55 28.93
C PRO A 41 -11.46 -11.86 28.10
N ALA A 42 -10.92 -10.76 28.62
CA ALA A 42 -9.81 -10.08 28.00
C ALA A 42 -8.56 -10.98 28.06
N LEU A 43 -8.00 -11.33 26.90
CA LEU A 43 -6.79 -12.16 26.80
C LEU A 43 -5.53 -11.29 26.88
N ASP A 44 -4.56 -11.72 27.68
CA ASP A 44 -3.25 -11.06 27.72
C ASP A 44 -2.46 -11.28 26.41
N PRO A 45 -1.49 -10.41 26.08
CA PRO A 45 -0.67 -10.58 24.89
C PRO A 45 0.06 -11.93 24.86
N GLY A 46 -0.31 -12.77 23.90
CA GLY A 46 0.29 -14.10 23.71
C GLY A 46 -0.57 -15.27 24.20
N GLN A 47 -1.71 -14.99 24.86
CA GLN A 47 -2.73 -15.99 25.16
C GLN A 47 -3.67 -16.19 23.97
N VAL A 48 -4.17 -17.42 23.83
CA VAL A 48 -5.18 -17.83 22.86
C VAL A 48 -6.15 -18.75 23.57
N GLN A 49 -7.44 -18.53 23.36
CA GLN A 49 -8.49 -19.43 23.84
C GLN A 49 -9.18 -20.10 22.66
N ILE A 50 -9.46 -21.40 22.76
CA ILE A 50 -10.02 -22.19 21.67
C ILE A 50 -11.33 -22.81 22.14
N TYR A 51 -12.37 -22.64 21.33
CA TYR A 51 -13.71 -23.19 21.57
C TYR A 51 -14.00 -24.29 20.53
N SER A 52 -14.69 -25.35 20.93
CA SER A 52 -15.06 -26.44 20.01
C SER A 52 -16.07 -26.00 18.94
N PHE A 53 -17.03 -25.16 19.30
CA PHE A 53 -18.04 -24.62 18.38
C PHE A 53 -18.60 -23.29 18.91
N PHE A 54 -19.19 -22.50 18.02
CA PHE A 54 -19.84 -21.24 18.38
C PHE A 54 -21.21 -21.13 17.69
N GLU A 55 -22.25 -21.64 18.36
CA GLU A 55 -23.59 -21.71 17.78
C GLU A 55 -24.32 -20.36 17.86
N PRO A 56 -24.96 -19.90 16.78
CA PRO A 56 -25.83 -18.73 16.85
C PRO A 56 -27.08 -19.07 17.67
N ARG A 57 -27.63 -18.08 18.40
CA ARG A 57 -28.84 -18.29 19.23
C ARG A 57 -30.07 -18.68 18.41
N LEU A 58 -30.08 -18.34 17.13
CA LEU A 58 -31.14 -18.68 16.19
C LEU A 58 -30.46 -19.19 14.91
N GLN A 59 -30.86 -20.38 14.45
CA GLN A 59 -30.29 -21.03 13.26
C GLN A 59 -30.94 -20.51 11.98
N ALA A 60 -30.37 -20.85 10.83
CA ALA A 60 -31.00 -20.58 9.57
C ALA A 60 -32.30 -21.39 9.42
N GLY A 61 -33.37 -20.75 8.96
CA GLY A 61 -34.65 -21.41 8.78
C GLY A 61 -35.85 -20.48 8.89
N VAL A 62 -37.02 -21.04 8.64
CA VAL A 62 -38.30 -20.33 8.76
C VAL A 62 -38.84 -20.52 10.17
N TYR A 63 -39.00 -19.41 10.89
CA TYR A 63 -39.53 -19.36 12.25
C TYR A 63 -40.93 -18.75 12.25
N THR A 64 -41.78 -19.22 13.17
CA THR A 64 -43.11 -18.66 13.38
C THR A 64 -43.19 -18.08 14.79
N ILE A 65 -43.42 -16.77 14.89
CA ILE A 65 -43.75 -16.10 16.14
C ILE A 65 -45.23 -16.32 16.40
N LEU A 66 -45.55 -17.02 17.48
CA LEU A 66 -46.92 -17.22 17.97
C LEU A 66 -47.18 -16.24 19.12
N ALA A 67 -48.07 -15.28 18.91
CA ALA A 67 -48.55 -14.37 19.95
C ALA A 67 -49.90 -14.87 20.48
N THR A 68 -49.94 -15.28 21.76
CA THR A 68 -51.15 -15.73 22.45
C THR A 68 -51.63 -14.68 23.44
N GLN A 69 -52.88 -14.24 23.32
CA GLN A 69 -53.51 -13.31 24.29
C GLN A 69 -54.55 -14.05 25.14
N ASP A 70 -54.27 -14.17 26.43
CA ASP A 70 -55.21 -14.69 27.41
C ASP A 70 -56.04 -13.56 28.01
N ILE A 71 -57.37 -13.62 27.84
CA ILE A 71 -58.32 -12.64 28.40
C ILE A 71 -59.03 -13.31 29.57
N SER A 72 -58.89 -12.77 30.78
CA SER A 72 -59.63 -13.23 31.96
C SER A 72 -60.72 -12.21 32.35
N ALA A 73 -61.94 -12.70 32.60
CA ALA A 73 -63.05 -11.89 33.09
C ALA A 73 -63.50 -12.38 34.47
N THR A 74 -63.64 -11.47 35.43
CA THR A 74 -64.04 -11.73 36.84
C THR A 74 -65.57 -11.86 36.98
N VAL A 75 -66.19 -12.82 36.28
CA VAL A 75 -67.62 -13.14 36.47
C VAL A 75 -67.80 -14.65 36.59
N ASN A 76 -68.40 -15.09 37.71
CA ASN A 76 -68.84 -16.46 37.99
C ASN A 76 -69.81 -16.99 36.91
N PRO A 77 -69.84 -18.32 36.69
CA PRO A 77 -68.96 -19.09 35.81
C PRO A 77 -69.28 -18.84 34.30
N PRO A 78 -68.31 -18.91 33.37
CA PRO A 78 -68.61 -19.00 31.95
C PRO A 78 -68.88 -20.46 31.57
N THR A 79 -70.05 -20.74 30.99
CA THR A 79 -70.42 -22.03 30.38
C THR A 79 -69.68 -22.34 29.07
N ASP A 80 -68.89 -21.40 28.56
CA ASP A 80 -68.10 -21.55 27.33
C ASP A 80 -66.62 -21.14 27.54
N PRO A 81 -65.64 -21.87 26.97
CA PRO A 81 -64.23 -21.53 27.06
C PRO A 81 -63.97 -20.16 26.41
N ILE A 82 -63.29 -19.26 27.14
CA ILE A 82 -62.89 -17.95 26.64
C ILE A 82 -61.92 -18.17 25.46
N PRO A 83 -62.16 -17.59 24.27
CA PRO A 83 -61.31 -17.84 23.11
C PRO A 83 -59.90 -17.26 23.32
N GLN A 84 -58.88 -18.11 23.31
CA GLN A 84 -57.49 -17.69 23.17
C GLN A 84 -57.28 -17.09 21.78
N ILE A 85 -56.98 -15.80 21.71
CA ILE A 85 -56.63 -15.16 20.44
C ILE A 85 -55.17 -15.50 20.16
N GLN A 86 -54.93 -16.22 19.05
CA GLN A 86 -53.59 -16.56 18.57
C GLN A 86 -53.33 -15.82 17.26
N ASN A 87 -52.21 -15.09 17.18
CA ASN A 87 -51.72 -14.50 15.94
C ASN A 87 -50.35 -15.07 15.59
N THR A 88 -50.12 -15.40 14.33
CA THR A 88 -48.88 -16.02 13.85
C THR A 88 -48.20 -15.13 12.83
N GLN A 89 -46.92 -14.82 13.04
CA GLN A 89 -46.08 -14.15 12.05
C GLN A 89 -44.88 -15.03 11.70
N THR A 90 -44.71 -15.35 10.43
CA THR A 90 -43.53 -16.07 9.93
C THR A 90 -42.41 -15.11 9.58
N PHE A 91 -41.18 -15.40 9.97
CA PHE A 91 -39.97 -14.72 9.51
C PHE A 91 -38.89 -15.75 9.21
N GLU A 92 -37.94 -15.37 8.36
CA GLU A 92 -36.85 -16.25 7.94
C GLU A 92 -35.51 -15.70 8.40
N VAL A 93 -34.67 -16.57 8.94
CA VAL A 93 -33.26 -16.28 9.21
C VAL A 93 -32.46 -16.73 8.00
N VAL A 94 -32.02 -15.76 7.20
CA VAL A 94 -31.26 -16.00 5.98
C VAL A 94 -29.81 -16.31 6.32
N SER A 95 -29.26 -17.38 5.75
CA SER A 95 -27.84 -17.73 5.85
C SER A 95 -27.28 -18.11 4.46
N PRO A 96 -25.96 -18.00 4.24
CA PRO A 96 -25.31 -18.53 3.05
C PRO A 96 -25.61 -20.03 2.88
N CYS A 97 -25.96 -20.47 1.66
CA CYS A 97 -26.21 -21.88 1.33
C CYS A 97 -25.34 -22.38 0.17
N TYR A 98 -25.29 -21.64 -0.95
CA TYR A 98 -24.50 -22.03 -2.14
C TYR A 98 -23.36 -21.07 -2.50
N HIS A 99 -23.32 -19.89 -1.88
CA HIS A 99 -22.25 -18.91 -2.05
C HIS A 99 -21.91 -18.24 -0.73
N ILE A 100 -20.62 -18.13 -0.43
CA ILE A 100 -20.12 -17.36 0.70
C ILE A 100 -19.74 -15.96 0.19
N PRO A 101 -20.10 -14.87 0.90
CA PRO A 101 -19.67 -13.53 0.49
C PRO A 101 -18.14 -13.44 0.54
N SER A 102 -17.54 -12.75 -0.44
CA SER A 102 -16.08 -12.64 -0.58
C SER A 102 -15.38 -12.04 0.65
N ASN A 103 -16.09 -11.30 1.50
CA ASN A 103 -15.55 -10.71 2.73
C ASN A 103 -15.59 -11.66 3.95
N ALA A 104 -16.27 -12.81 3.88
CA ALA A 104 -16.36 -13.73 5.02
C ALA A 104 -15.07 -14.53 5.25
N ILE A 105 -14.24 -14.69 4.22
CA ILE A 105 -12.96 -15.39 4.33
C ILE A 105 -11.90 -14.40 4.81
N CYS A 106 -11.19 -14.78 5.88
CA CYS A 106 -10.06 -14.03 6.40
C CYS A 106 -8.77 -14.45 5.67
N SER A 107 -8.49 -15.75 5.63
CA SER A 107 -7.30 -16.32 4.98
C SER A 107 -7.51 -17.78 4.61
N THR A 108 -6.76 -18.25 3.62
CA THR A 108 -6.66 -19.67 3.26
C THR A 108 -5.20 -20.11 3.28
N PHE A 109 -4.96 -21.33 3.76
CA PHE A 109 -3.63 -21.92 3.76
C PHE A 109 -3.69 -23.34 3.17
N PRO A 110 -2.77 -23.70 2.27
CA PRO A 110 -1.78 -22.82 1.62
C PRO A 110 -2.45 -21.73 0.76
N PRO A 111 -1.86 -20.53 0.62
CA PRO A 111 -2.41 -19.49 -0.23
C PRO A 111 -2.43 -19.92 -1.71
N GLN A 112 -3.29 -19.27 -2.51
CA GLN A 112 -3.42 -19.60 -3.93
C GLN A 112 -2.09 -19.45 -4.68
N GLY A 113 -1.67 -20.51 -5.38
CA GLY A 113 -0.44 -20.54 -6.19
C GLY A 113 0.86 -20.80 -5.43
N TYR A 114 0.82 -20.95 -4.10
CA TYR A 114 2.00 -21.24 -3.29
C TYR A 114 2.27 -22.75 -3.18
N GLY A 115 3.51 -23.07 -2.84
CA GLY A 115 3.94 -24.43 -2.52
C GLY A 115 3.72 -24.77 -1.05
N ALA A 116 3.29 -26.00 -0.74
CA ALA A 116 3.25 -26.52 0.62
C ALA A 116 3.72 -27.97 0.69
N GLU A 117 4.23 -28.37 1.85
CA GLU A 117 4.69 -29.73 2.13
C GLU A 117 3.53 -30.73 2.13
N VAL A 118 3.85 -32.00 1.88
CA VAL A 118 2.88 -33.10 1.74
C VAL A 118 2.04 -33.30 3.00
N GLU A 119 2.64 -33.11 4.17
CA GLU A 119 2.01 -33.26 5.50
C GLU A 119 1.08 -32.09 5.88
N THR A 120 1.09 -31.00 5.12
CA THR A 120 0.21 -29.86 5.38
C THR A 120 -1.25 -30.25 5.16
N LEU A 121 -2.09 -29.96 6.15
CA LEU A 121 -3.55 -30.03 6.04
C LEU A 121 -4.10 -28.66 5.65
N PRO A 122 -4.69 -28.52 4.45
CA PRO A 122 -5.29 -27.27 4.03
C PRO A 122 -6.39 -26.83 4.99
N HIS A 123 -6.53 -25.52 5.19
CA HIS A 123 -7.58 -24.96 6.04
C HIS A 123 -8.03 -23.58 5.57
N VAL A 124 -9.23 -23.20 5.99
CA VAL A 124 -9.82 -21.88 5.77
C VAL A 124 -10.15 -21.22 7.11
N VAL A 125 -9.86 -19.92 7.20
CA VAL A 125 -10.15 -19.07 8.37
C VAL A 125 -11.27 -18.11 7.98
N LEU A 126 -12.36 -18.13 8.72
CA LEU A 126 -13.56 -17.33 8.48
C LEU A 126 -13.65 -16.22 9.53
N LYS A 127 -14.05 -15.02 9.10
CA LYS A 127 -14.24 -13.86 9.99
C LYS A 127 -15.46 -14.01 10.88
N ASP A 128 -16.49 -14.67 10.37
CA ASP A 128 -17.68 -14.96 11.15
C ASP A 128 -17.47 -16.25 11.97
N PRO A 129 -17.49 -16.15 13.31
CA PRO A 129 -17.31 -17.31 14.18
C PRO A 129 -18.49 -18.29 14.12
N HIS A 130 -19.68 -17.84 13.72
CA HIS A 130 -20.89 -18.65 13.70
C HIS A 130 -21.07 -19.44 12.41
N LEU A 131 -20.51 -18.95 11.29
CA LEU A 131 -20.77 -19.45 9.94
C LEU A 131 -20.76 -20.98 9.81
N PRO A 132 -19.80 -21.76 10.37
CA PRO A 132 -19.82 -23.22 10.26
C PRO A 132 -20.99 -23.92 10.96
N TRP A 133 -21.68 -23.26 11.89
CA TRP A 133 -22.77 -23.82 12.71
C TRP A 133 -24.11 -23.09 12.55
N GLU A 134 -24.24 -22.20 11.56
CA GLU A 134 -25.51 -21.53 11.23
C GLU A 134 -26.61 -22.50 10.77
N ARG A 135 -26.22 -23.61 10.13
CA ARG A 135 -27.10 -24.64 9.59
C ARG A 135 -26.84 -26.00 10.25
N ALA A 136 -27.86 -26.84 10.29
CA ALA A 136 -27.76 -28.19 10.83
C ALA A 136 -27.24 -29.18 9.77
N ALA A 137 -26.11 -29.84 10.07
CA ALA A 137 -25.48 -30.81 9.16
C ALA A 137 -25.89 -32.27 9.39
N SER A 138 -26.21 -32.64 10.64
CA SER A 138 -26.53 -34.01 11.05
C SER A 138 -27.81 -34.04 11.88
N ALA A 139 -28.65 -35.04 11.64
CA ALA A 139 -29.86 -35.30 12.43
C ALA A 139 -29.54 -36.00 13.77
N LYS A 140 -28.35 -36.60 13.88
CA LYS A 140 -27.87 -37.24 15.12
C LYS A 140 -27.30 -36.14 16.02
N ASN A 141 -28.11 -35.68 16.97
CA ASN A 141 -27.73 -34.62 17.93
C ASN A 141 -26.29 -34.81 18.44
N SER A 142 -25.48 -33.78 18.18
CA SER A 142 -24.09 -33.75 18.58
C SER A 142 -23.99 -33.64 20.10
N SER A 143 -22.99 -34.28 20.72
CA SER A 143 -22.75 -34.19 22.17
C SER A 143 -22.65 -32.73 22.66
N GLU A 144 -22.98 -32.44 23.93
CA GLU A 144 -22.91 -31.09 24.54
C GLU A 144 -21.62 -30.29 24.23
N LYS A 145 -20.49 -30.95 23.98
CA LYS A 145 -19.17 -30.33 23.77
C LYS A 145 -18.63 -30.32 22.34
N ASN A 146 -19.26 -31.02 21.38
CA ASN A 146 -18.79 -31.09 19.98
C ASN A 146 -19.98 -31.06 19.03
N ARG A 147 -19.91 -30.26 17.97
CA ARG A 147 -20.97 -30.13 16.96
C ARG A 147 -20.43 -30.29 15.55
N VAL A 148 -21.18 -30.99 14.69
CA VAL A 148 -20.81 -31.17 13.28
C VAL A 148 -21.11 -29.85 12.53
N PRO A 149 -20.12 -29.24 11.86
CA PRO A 149 -20.36 -28.08 11.01
C PRO A 149 -21.08 -28.48 9.72
N TRP A 150 -21.81 -27.58 9.06
CA TRP A 150 -22.38 -27.85 7.73
C TRP A 150 -21.37 -27.68 6.60
N LEU A 151 -20.16 -27.20 6.93
CA LEU A 151 -19.04 -26.98 6.03
C LEU A 151 -17.97 -28.05 6.22
N ALA A 152 -17.42 -28.57 5.12
CA ALA A 152 -16.24 -29.42 5.13
C ALA A 152 -15.24 -28.96 4.08
N LEU A 153 -13.95 -29.07 4.37
CA LEU A 153 -12.89 -28.78 3.41
C LEU A 153 -12.33 -30.10 2.85
N LEU A 154 -12.38 -30.24 1.53
CA LEU A 154 -11.91 -31.42 0.81
C LEU A 154 -10.82 -31.06 -0.19
N LEU A 155 -9.87 -31.96 -0.37
CA LEU A 155 -8.70 -31.78 -1.21
C LEU A 155 -8.72 -32.79 -2.37
N PHE A 156 -8.38 -32.35 -3.57
CA PHE A 156 -8.43 -33.18 -4.79
C PHE A 156 -7.25 -32.96 -5.73
N THR A 157 -6.86 -34.01 -6.45
CA THR A 157 -5.91 -33.92 -7.58
C THR A 157 -6.63 -33.73 -8.91
N ASP A 158 -5.91 -33.36 -9.98
CA ASP A 158 -6.49 -33.12 -11.32
C ASP A 158 -7.32 -34.33 -11.81
N ASP A 159 -6.78 -35.54 -11.69
CA ASP A 159 -7.40 -36.79 -12.15
C ASP A 159 -8.69 -37.19 -11.41
N GLU A 160 -8.97 -36.57 -10.26
CA GLU A 160 -10.13 -36.89 -9.42
C GLU A 160 -11.36 -36.03 -9.76
N LEU A 161 -11.15 -34.80 -10.24
CA LEU A 161 -12.22 -33.84 -10.57
C LEU A 161 -12.38 -33.59 -12.08
N ARG A 162 -11.36 -33.92 -12.89
CA ARG A 162 -11.40 -33.68 -14.32
C ARG A 162 -12.48 -34.53 -14.98
N LEU A 163 -13.36 -33.85 -15.71
CA LEU A 163 -14.43 -34.49 -16.48
C LEU A 163 -13.95 -34.79 -17.90
N ASP A 164 -14.44 -35.87 -18.47
CA ASP A 164 -14.13 -36.23 -19.85
C ASP A 164 -14.74 -35.20 -20.83
N PRO A 165 -14.06 -34.85 -21.94
CA PRO A 165 -14.58 -33.89 -22.92
C PRO A 165 -15.94 -34.29 -23.52
N SER A 166 -16.25 -35.59 -23.58
CA SER A 166 -17.55 -36.10 -24.02
C SER A 166 -18.68 -35.73 -23.07
N ASP A 167 -18.41 -35.72 -21.76
CA ASP A 167 -19.38 -35.34 -20.75
C ASP A 167 -19.62 -33.82 -20.79
N LEU A 168 -18.60 -32.99 -20.99
CA LEU A 168 -18.74 -31.53 -21.11
C LEU A 168 -19.47 -31.04 -22.37
N ALA A 169 -19.48 -31.85 -23.43
CA ALA A 169 -20.09 -31.52 -24.72
C ALA A 169 -21.63 -31.60 -24.72
N GLY A 170 -22.24 -32.30 -23.75
CA GLY A 170 -23.70 -32.40 -23.61
C GLY A 170 -24.39 -33.25 -24.69
N GLY A 171 -23.73 -34.28 -25.21
CA GLY A 171 -24.31 -35.25 -26.17
C GLY A 171 -25.09 -36.38 -25.49
N SER A 172 -25.78 -37.23 -26.27
CA SER A 172 -26.52 -38.40 -25.74
C SER A 172 -25.59 -39.34 -24.97
N GLY A 173 -25.76 -39.44 -23.65
CA GLY A 173 -24.90 -40.20 -22.74
C GLY A 173 -23.97 -39.35 -21.85
N SER A 174 -24.02 -38.02 -21.98
CA SER A 174 -23.38 -37.05 -21.07
C SER A 174 -24.21 -36.84 -19.80
N ILE A 175 -23.54 -36.53 -18.69
CA ILE A 175 -24.17 -36.09 -17.42
C ILE A 175 -24.96 -34.77 -17.55
N PHE A 176 -24.71 -33.99 -18.61
CA PHE A 176 -25.34 -32.69 -18.88
C PHE A 176 -26.38 -32.72 -20.01
N ASP A 177 -26.85 -33.91 -20.39
CA ASP A 177 -27.88 -34.08 -21.42
C ASP A 177 -29.20 -33.37 -21.03
N GLY A 178 -29.82 -32.64 -21.95
CA GLY A 178 -31.07 -31.91 -21.71
C GLY A 178 -30.98 -30.57 -20.95
N ILE A 179 -29.80 -30.15 -20.45
CA ILE A 179 -29.62 -28.88 -19.72
C ILE A 179 -29.79 -27.63 -20.61
N THR A 180 -29.70 -27.76 -21.93
CA THR A 180 -29.91 -26.67 -22.91
C THR A 180 -31.25 -25.94 -22.77
N THR A 181 -32.22 -26.56 -22.11
CA THR A 181 -33.53 -25.98 -21.81
C THR A 181 -33.53 -25.03 -20.62
N THR A 182 -32.43 -24.96 -19.85
CA THR A 182 -32.29 -24.12 -18.66
C THR A 182 -31.76 -22.72 -19.03
N PRO A 183 -32.39 -21.63 -18.57
CA PRO A 183 -31.91 -20.27 -18.84
C PRO A 183 -30.49 -20.05 -18.30
N GLY A 184 -29.59 -19.52 -19.13
CA GLY A 184 -28.24 -19.10 -18.72
C GLY A 184 -27.09 -20.09 -18.97
N VAL A 185 -27.37 -21.32 -19.42
CA VAL A 185 -26.33 -22.32 -19.70
C VAL A 185 -25.97 -22.35 -21.20
N LYS A 186 -24.67 -22.26 -21.53
CA LYS A 186 -24.15 -22.41 -22.90
C LYS A 186 -23.24 -23.63 -22.97
N LEU A 187 -23.54 -24.58 -23.87
CA LEU A 187 -22.69 -25.74 -24.15
C LEU A 187 -21.64 -25.41 -25.23
N PRO A 188 -20.45 -26.05 -25.20
CA PRO A 188 -19.98 -26.98 -24.16
C PRO A 188 -19.64 -26.24 -22.85
N LEU A 189 -19.94 -26.89 -21.72
CA LEU A 189 -19.61 -26.34 -20.40
C LEU A 189 -18.08 -26.31 -20.24
N LYS A 190 -17.57 -25.25 -19.62
CA LYS A 190 -16.14 -25.13 -19.29
C LYS A 190 -15.98 -25.32 -17.79
N GLN A 191 -15.06 -26.20 -17.40
CA GLN A 191 -14.62 -26.27 -16.01
C GLN A 191 -13.82 -25.01 -15.66
N SER A 192 -13.98 -24.54 -14.42
CA SER A 192 -13.21 -23.45 -13.85
C SER A 192 -11.72 -23.83 -13.68
N PRO A 193 -10.82 -22.89 -13.35
CA PRO A 193 -9.43 -23.21 -13.02
C PRO A 193 -9.27 -24.18 -11.84
N THR A 194 -10.28 -24.31 -10.98
CA THR A 194 -10.34 -25.28 -9.87
C THR A 194 -11.22 -26.49 -10.19
N LEU A 195 -11.52 -26.73 -11.48
CA LEU A 195 -12.28 -27.88 -11.98
C LEU A 195 -13.76 -27.97 -11.53
N SER A 196 -14.33 -26.91 -10.94
CA SER A 196 -15.77 -26.80 -10.69
C SER A 196 -16.55 -26.42 -11.95
N VAL A 197 -17.84 -26.75 -12.00
CA VAL A 197 -18.77 -26.34 -13.07
C VAL A 197 -19.83 -25.41 -12.49
N SER A 198 -20.00 -24.24 -13.10
CA SER A 198 -21.00 -23.26 -12.67
C SER A 198 -22.36 -23.60 -13.29
N LEU A 199 -23.35 -23.89 -12.45
CA LEU A 199 -24.68 -24.37 -12.82
C LEU A 199 -25.77 -23.64 -12.03
N PRO A 200 -26.89 -23.24 -12.66
CA PRO A 200 -28.03 -22.70 -11.93
C PRO A 200 -28.79 -23.83 -11.20
N LEU A 201 -29.45 -23.51 -10.07
CA LEU A 201 -30.13 -24.50 -9.23
C LEU A 201 -31.14 -25.40 -9.98
N PRO A 202 -31.97 -24.89 -10.93
CA PRO A 202 -32.88 -25.74 -11.70
C PRO A 202 -32.21 -26.82 -12.55
N ALA A 203 -30.93 -26.63 -12.92
CA ALA A 203 -30.19 -27.64 -13.67
C ALA A 203 -29.96 -28.92 -12.86
N MET A 204 -29.91 -28.84 -11.53
CA MET A 204 -29.67 -30.01 -10.65
C MET A 204 -30.77 -31.05 -10.74
N GLY A 205 -32.04 -30.62 -10.77
CA GLY A 205 -33.16 -31.56 -10.93
C GLY A 205 -33.21 -32.26 -12.28
N THR A 206 -32.44 -31.76 -13.27
CA THR A 206 -32.25 -32.43 -14.57
C THR A 206 -31.06 -33.38 -14.51
N ILE A 207 -29.97 -32.97 -13.86
CA ILE A 207 -28.74 -33.77 -13.67
C ILE A 207 -29.00 -35.01 -12.82
N GLU A 208 -29.84 -34.92 -11.79
CA GLU A 208 -30.27 -36.06 -10.96
C GLU A 208 -30.87 -37.22 -11.78
N LYS A 209 -31.52 -36.90 -12.90
CA LYS A 209 -32.13 -37.91 -13.78
C LYS A 209 -31.11 -38.57 -14.71
N ASN A 210 -29.93 -37.97 -14.88
CA ASN A 210 -28.88 -38.35 -15.82
C ASN A 210 -27.67 -38.98 -15.11
N SER A 211 -27.94 -39.94 -14.24
CA SER A 211 -26.92 -40.76 -13.58
C SER A 211 -26.01 -40.03 -12.59
N VAL A 212 -26.51 -39.00 -11.91
CA VAL A 212 -25.79 -38.26 -10.86
C VAL A 212 -26.61 -38.23 -9.58
N THR A 213 -25.99 -38.50 -8.44
CA THR A 213 -26.62 -38.38 -7.11
C THR A 213 -26.18 -37.07 -6.46
N THR A 214 -27.09 -36.32 -5.83
CA THR A 214 -26.76 -35.06 -5.16
C THR A 214 -27.56 -34.87 -3.87
N PRO A 215 -26.99 -34.24 -2.83
CA PRO A 215 -27.73 -33.82 -1.65
C PRO A 215 -28.44 -32.46 -1.81
N ILE A 216 -28.27 -31.79 -2.96
CA ILE A 216 -28.79 -30.44 -3.21
C ILE A 216 -30.27 -30.52 -3.60
N ASN A 217 -31.16 -30.16 -2.68
CA ASN A 217 -32.61 -30.17 -2.96
C ASN A 217 -33.09 -28.86 -3.61
N PRO A 218 -33.61 -28.89 -4.85
CA PRO A 218 -34.08 -27.68 -5.54
C PRO A 218 -35.35 -27.05 -4.93
N LYS A 219 -35.99 -27.69 -3.94
CA LYS A 219 -37.22 -27.20 -3.29
C LYS A 219 -36.98 -26.38 -2.01
N ASP A 220 -35.76 -26.33 -1.50
CA ASP A 220 -35.46 -25.78 -0.18
C ASP A 220 -35.04 -24.29 -0.19
N THR A 221 -35.17 -23.57 -1.33
CA THR A 221 -34.67 -22.18 -1.45
C THR A 221 -35.67 -21.18 -2.03
N ASN A 222 -35.54 -19.94 -1.55
CA ASN A 222 -36.30 -18.77 -1.98
C ASN A 222 -36.15 -18.46 -3.47
N THR A 223 -37.17 -17.82 -4.04
CA THR A 223 -37.30 -17.51 -5.47
C THR A 223 -36.18 -16.62 -6.02
N GLU A 224 -35.46 -15.87 -5.16
CA GLU A 224 -34.35 -14.98 -5.56
C GLU A 224 -33.02 -15.72 -5.81
N ASP A 225 -32.72 -16.79 -5.07
CA ASP A 225 -31.45 -17.53 -5.19
C ASP A 225 -31.45 -18.55 -6.34
N GLN A 226 -32.63 -18.88 -6.90
CA GLN A 226 -32.77 -19.79 -8.04
C GLN A 226 -32.11 -19.28 -9.33
N THR A 227 -31.79 -17.98 -9.40
CA THR A 227 -31.19 -17.33 -10.57
C THR A 227 -29.66 -17.23 -10.50
N LYS A 228 -29.04 -17.44 -9.34
CA LYS A 228 -27.58 -17.38 -9.18
C LYS A 228 -26.95 -18.71 -9.58
N ALA A 229 -25.87 -18.65 -10.36
CA ALA A 229 -25.14 -19.84 -10.77
C ALA A 229 -24.21 -20.30 -9.64
N MET A 230 -24.42 -21.53 -9.14
CA MET A 230 -23.61 -22.15 -8.10
C MET A 230 -22.48 -22.99 -8.69
N ASP A 231 -21.39 -23.14 -7.94
CA ASP A 231 -20.27 -23.98 -8.37
C ASP A 231 -20.42 -25.39 -7.82
N VAL A 232 -20.36 -26.38 -8.70
CA VAL A 232 -20.57 -27.80 -8.38
C VAL A 232 -19.34 -28.61 -8.76
N ILE A 233 -18.96 -29.55 -7.89
CA ILE A 233 -17.92 -30.56 -8.16
C ILE A 233 -18.56 -31.93 -8.36
N PHE A 234 -17.96 -32.75 -9.21
CA PHE A 234 -18.43 -34.10 -9.54
C PHE A 234 -17.40 -35.14 -9.09
N LEU A 235 -17.79 -35.99 -8.15
CA LEU A 235 -16.92 -37.00 -7.54
C LEU A 235 -17.26 -38.41 -8.04
N LYS A 236 -16.24 -39.26 -8.20
CA LYS A 236 -16.44 -40.69 -8.46
C LYS A 236 -17.03 -41.38 -7.21
N PRO A 237 -17.99 -42.32 -7.34
CA PRO A 237 -18.60 -43.01 -6.21
C PRO A 237 -17.59 -43.69 -5.26
N ALA A 238 -16.52 -44.28 -5.80
CA ALA A 238 -15.46 -44.91 -5.00
C ALA A 238 -14.79 -43.94 -4.02
N LEU A 239 -14.43 -42.73 -4.50
CA LEU A 239 -13.81 -41.69 -3.66
C LEU A 239 -14.82 -41.13 -2.65
N PHE A 240 -16.07 -40.89 -3.07
CA PHE A 240 -17.13 -40.39 -2.19
C PHE A 240 -17.41 -41.37 -1.03
N ASN A 241 -17.50 -42.67 -1.32
CA ASN A 241 -17.76 -43.69 -0.30
C ASN A 241 -16.65 -43.76 0.77
N GLU A 242 -15.39 -43.51 0.41
CA GLU A 242 -14.27 -43.47 1.36
C GLU A 242 -14.27 -42.20 2.22
N LEU A 243 -14.65 -41.05 1.64
CA LEU A 243 -14.71 -39.76 2.37
C LEU A 243 -15.80 -39.74 3.47
N PHE A 244 -16.90 -40.49 3.27
CA PHE A 244 -18.06 -40.54 4.18
C PHE A 244 -18.28 -41.91 4.85
N ARG A 245 -17.21 -42.72 4.93
CA ARG A 245 -17.21 -44.02 5.62
C ARG A 245 -17.19 -43.87 7.14
N GLU A 246 -17.94 -44.72 7.84
CA GLU A 246 -17.95 -44.77 9.30
C GLU A 246 -16.74 -45.55 9.86
N TYR A 247 -16.12 -45.02 10.91
CA TYR A 247 -15.02 -45.66 11.64
C TYR A 247 -15.37 -45.73 13.13
N ASP A 248 -15.08 -46.86 13.75
CA ASP A 248 -15.28 -47.03 15.19
C ASP A 248 -14.19 -46.29 16.00
N LYS A 249 -14.35 -46.25 17.33
CA LYS A 249 -13.40 -45.62 18.27
C LYS A 249 -11.97 -46.17 18.14
N THR A 250 -11.83 -47.43 17.72
CA THR A 250 -10.54 -48.09 17.52
C THR A 250 -9.91 -47.83 16.14
N GLY A 251 -10.53 -47.00 15.29
CA GLY A 251 -10.03 -46.71 13.94
C GLY A 251 -10.29 -47.83 12.92
N THR A 252 -10.96 -48.90 13.31
CA THR A 252 -11.39 -49.95 12.37
C THR A 252 -12.60 -49.45 11.58
N ALA A 253 -12.55 -49.58 10.26
CA ALA A 253 -13.64 -49.18 9.40
C ALA A 253 -14.82 -50.17 9.53
N THR A 254 -16.04 -49.66 9.62
CA THR A 254 -17.25 -50.50 9.68
C THR A 254 -17.38 -51.30 8.38
N GLU A 255 -17.83 -52.55 8.47
CA GLU A 255 -18.10 -53.38 7.28
C GLU A 255 -19.17 -52.70 6.41
N THR A 256 -18.92 -52.63 5.10
CA THR A 256 -19.76 -51.90 4.13
C THR A 256 -21.22 -52.37 4.12
N GLU A 257 -21.48 -53.59 4.55
CA GLU A 257 -22.83 -54.19 4.64
C GLU A 257 -23.65 -53.70 5.84
N LYS A 258 -23.01 -53.09 6.85
CA LYS A 258 -23.68 -52.63 8.10
C LYS A 258 -24.04 -51.15 8.08
N GLN A 259 -23.40 -50.34 7.22
CA GLN A 259 -23.64 -48.91 7.12
C GLN A 259 -24.74 -48.63 6.08
N THR A 260 -25.83 -48.00 6.50
CA THR A 260 -26.98 -47.69 5.62
C THR A 260 -27.02 -46.22 5.16
N THR A 261 -26.39 -45.32 5.90
CA THR A 261 -26.34 -43.86 5.63
C THR A 261 -24.90 -43.37 5.64
N CYS A 262 -24.59 -42.32 4.87
CA CYS A 262 -23.28 -41.64 4.92
C CYS A 262 -23.00 -41.07 6.32
N ASP A 263 -21.74 -41.13 6.79
CA ASP A 263 -21.33 -40.60 8.11
C ASP A 263 -20.62 -39.25 7.97
N VAL A 264 -21.16 -38.21 8.63
CA VAL A 264 -20.54 -36.88 8.74
C VAL A 264 -19.94 -36.62 10.13
N SER A 265 -20.02 -37.59 11.05
CA SER A 265 -19.62 -37.40 12.46
C SER A 265 -18.12 -37.10 12.64
N ARG A 266 -17.26 -37.45 11.67
CA ARG A 266 -15.82 -37.15 11.68
C ARG A 266 -15.52 -35.65 11.60
N TYR A 267 -16.34 -34.87 10.89
CA TYR A 267 -16.07 -33.46 10.62
C TYR A 267 -16.20 -32.58 11.86
N LYS A 268 -16.83 -33.08 12.93
CA LYS A 268 -16.92 -32.38 14.23
C LYS A 268 -15.57 -32.09 14.88
N TYR A 269 -14.50 -32.83 14.53
CA TYR A 269 -13.14 -32.65 15.07
C TYR A 269 -12.25 -31.74 14.21
N LEU A 270 -12.77 -31.26 13.08
CA LEU A 270 -12.01 -30.51 12.07
C LEU A 270 -12.43 -29.03 12.02
N SER A 271 -13.30 -28.59 12.92
CA SER A 271 -13.77 -27.21 13.01
C SER A 271 -13.74 -26.71 14.44
N HIS A 272 -13.12 -25.56 14.68
CA HIS A 272 -13.02 -24.92 16.00
C HIS A 272 -12.99 -23.40 15.86
N VAL A 273 -13.16 -22.69 16.96
CA VAL A 273 -13.09 -21.21 17.02
C VAL A 273 -11.90 -20.79 17.87
N ARG A 274 -11.17 -19.77 17.43
CA ARG A 274 -10.04 -19.18 18.15
C ARG A 274 -10.37 -17.75 18.54
N LEU A 275 -10.27 -17.45 19.82
CA LEU A 275 -10.20 -16.10 20.36
C LEU A 275 -8.72 -15.74 20.49
N ILE A 276 -8.29 -14.72 19.74
CA ILE A 276 -6.90 -14.29 19.69
C ILE A 276 -6.76 -12.84 20.10
N ASN A 277 -5.67 -12.50 20.80
CA ASN A 277 -5.26 -11.11 20.96
C ASN A 277 -4.51 -10.66 19.69
N THR A 278 -5.03 -9.62 19.03
CA THR A 278 -4.55 -9.11 17.72
C THR A 278 -3.38 -8.13 17.84
N GLU A 279 -2.90 -7.84 19.05
CA GLU A 279 -1.76 -6.96 19.27
C GLU A 279 -0.49 -7.49 18.59
N GLY A 280 0.20 -6.59 17.86
CA GLY A 280 1.42 -6.90 17.13
C GLY A 280 1.21 -7.51 15.74
N MET A 281 -0.02 -7.63 15.25
CA MET A 281 -0.36 -8.06 13.87
C MET A 281 -0.54 -6.85 12.95
N ALA A 282 -0.35 -6.99 11.63
CA ALA A 282 -0.33 -5.85 10.69
C ALA A 282 -1.74 -5.44 10.23
N GLU A 283 -2.53 -6.40 9.77
CA GLU A 283 -3.89 -6.22 9.27
C GLU A 283 -4.93 -6.35 10.39
N ALA A 284 -4.83 -7.39 11.23
CA ALA A 284 -5.81 -7.63 12.30
C ALA A 284 -5.85 -6.51 13.36
N SER A 285 -4.75 -5.78 13.58
CA SER A 285 -4.71 -4.65 14.53
C SER A 285 -5.35 -3.37 13.99
N SER A 286 -5.49 -3.26 12.65
CA SER A 286 -6.05 -2.06 12.00
C SER A 286 -7.57 -1.91 12.19
N GLN A 287 -8.27 -2.99 12.55
CA GLN A 287 -9.72 -3.00 12.76
C GLN A 287 -10.15 -2.46 14.15
N GLY A 288 -9.21 -2.04 14.99
CA GLY A 288 -9.51 -1.33 16.25
C GLY A 288 -9.93 -2.23 17.42
N GLU A 289 -10.19 -3.52 17.20
CA GLU A 289 -10.51 -4.51 18.23
C GLU A 289 -9.23 -5.20 18.74
N SER A 290 -9.07 -5.34 20.05
CA SER A 290 -7.92 -6.01 20.70
C SER A 290 -8.01 -7.53 20.68
N SER A 291 -9.20 -8.07 20.47
CA SER A 291 -9.46 -9.50 20.39
C SER A 291 -10.27 -9.81 19.14
N GLY A 292 -9.80 -10.75 18.34
CA GLY A 292 -10.51 -11.24 17.16
C GLY A 292 -10.97 -12.68 17.38
N LEU A 293 -12.22 -12.97 17.00
CA LEU A 293 -12.81 -14.31 17.06
C LEU A 293 -12.89 -14.87 15.63
N TYR A 294 -12.22 -15.99 15.37
CA TYR A 294 -12.14 -16.60 14.04
C TYR A 294 -12.57 -18.06 14.09
N SER A 295 -13.42 -18.49 13.16
CA SER A 295 -13.72 -19.91 12.98
C SER A 295 -12.80 -20.51 11.92
N ILE A 296 -12.35 -21.75 12.15
CA ILE A 296 -11.39 -22.45 11.29
C ILE A 296 -11.98 -23.78 10.88
N VAL A 297 -11.86 -24.13 9.60
CA VAL A 297 -12.24 -25.45 9.05
C VAL A 297 -11.00 -26.07 8.41
N VAL A 298 -10.63 -27.26 8.88
CA VAL A 298 -9.41 -27.99 8.50
C VAL A 298 -9.77 -29.20 7.62
N CYS A 299 -8.94 -29.49 6.61
CA CYS A 299 -9.05 -30.68 5.80
C CYS A 299 -8.49 -31.90 6.54
N HIS A 300 -9.01 -33.10 6.27
CA HIS A 300 -8.48 -34.36 6.80
C HIS A 300 -7.65 -35.15 5.79
N ARG A 301 -7.41 -34.58 4.60
CA ARG A 301 -6.71 -35.23 3.49
C ARG A 301 -5.41 -34.50 3.21
N THR A 302 -4.34 -35.25 2.95
CA THR A 302 -2.99 -34.72 2.67
C THR A 302 -2.71 -34.67 1.17
N GLY A 303 -1.60 -34.00 0.80
CA GLY A 303 -1.13 -33.97 -0.59
C GLY A 303 -0.70 -35.36 -1.12
N PRO A 304 -0.48 -35.52 -2.44
CA PRO A 304 0.05 -36.76 -3.01
C PRO A 304 1.44 -37.10 -2.45
N LEU A 305 1.63 -38.35 -2.01
CA LEU A 305 2.86 -38.81 -1.34
C LEU A 305 3.98 -39.21 -2.33
N THR A 306 3.63 -39.53 -3.58
CA THR A 306 4.51 -40.12 -4.59
C THR A 306 5.17 -39.09 -5.52
N ASN A 307 5.05 -37.79 -5.19
CA ASN A 307 5.43 -36.71 -6.10
C ASN A 307 6.94 -36.40 -6.06
N THR A 308 7.61 -36.52 -7.21
CA THR A 308 9.00 -36.09 -7.39
C THR A 308 9.12 -34.63 -7.86
N GLN A 309 8.03 -34.07 -8.41
CA GLN A 309 7.92 -32.68 -8.85
C GLN A 309 6.70 -32.02 -8.16
N PRO A 310 6.64 -30.68 -8.07
CA PRO A 310 5.47 -29.98 -7.55
C PRO A 310 4.19 -30.32 -8.34
N VAL A 311 3.15 -30.82 -7.66
CA VAL A 311 1.87 -31.23 -8.26
C VAL A 311 0.76 -30.26 -7.84
N PRO A 312 -0.08 -29.74 -8.75
CA PRO A 312 -1.21 -28.89 -8.39
C PRO A 312 -2.29 -29.70 -7.66
N VAL A 313 -2.81 -29.13 -6.57
CA VAL A 313 -3.88 -29.70 -5.76
C VAL A 313 -4.95 -28.64 -5.52
N TYR A 314 -6.22 -29.05 -5.54
CA TYR A 314 -7.39 -28.19 -5.48
C TYR A 314 -8.15 -28.39 -4.16
N ALA A 315 -8.31 -27.32 -3.39
CA ALA A 315 -9.06 -27.34 -2.15
C ALA A 315 -10.46 -26.74 -2.37
N HIS A 316 -11.50 -27.47 -1.98
CA HIS A 316 -12.90 -27.08 -2.10
C HIS A 316 -13.58 -27.09 -0.73
N LEU A 317 -14.10 -25.93 -0.33
CA LEU A 317 -15.03 -25.82 0.79
C LEU A 317 -16.41 -26.26 0.30
N VAL A 318 -16.87 -27.41 0.76
CA VAL A 318 -18.11 -28.05 0.34
C VAL A 318 -19.19 -27.96 1.41
N SER A 319 -20.44 -27.90 0.98
CA SER A 319 -21.59 -28.11 1.87
C SER A 319 -21.81 -29.60 2.09
N ILE A 320 -21.92 -30.01 3.35
CA ILE A 320 -22.28 -31.39 3.75
C ILE A 320 -23.74 -31.51 4.23
N GLU A 321 -24.53 -30.45 4.05
CA GLU A 321 -25.98 -30.46 4.27
C GLU A 321 -26.64 -31.54 3.39
N GLY A 322 -27.53 -32.35 3.97
CA GLY A 322 -28.27 -33.39 3.25
C GLY A 322 -27.47 -34.65 2.88
N VAL A 323 -26.16 -34.71 3.15
CA VAL A 323 -25.32 -35.88 2.79
C VAL A 323 -25.74 -37.14 3.54
N GLU A 324 -26.17 -37.04 4.81
CA GLU A 324 -26.67 -38.20 5.59
C GLU A 324 -27.91 -38.85 4.97
N ALA A 325 -28.67 -38.12 4.14
CA ALA A 325 -29.86 -38.65 3.47
C ALA A 325 -29.53 -39.53 2.25
N ILE A 326 -28.28 -39.52 1.78
CA ILE A 326 -27.82 -40.35 0.66
C ILE A 326 -27.63 -41.80 1.14
N PRO A 327 -28.17 -42.80 0.43
CA PRO A 327 -27.93 -44.21 0.73
C PRO A 327 -26.45 -44.59 0.62
N TYR A 328 -25.96 -45.38 1.58
CA TYR A 328 -24.59 -45.90 1.57
C TYR A 328 -24.59 -47.41 1.31
N PRO A 329 -23.65 -47.96 0.50
CA PRO A 329 -22.70 -47.25 -0.36
C PRO A 329 -23.36 -46.73 -1.65
N VAL A 330 -22.81 -45.67 -2.24
CA VAL A 330 -23.21 -45.24 -3.59
C VAL A 330 -22.66 -46.25 -4.60
N ALA A 331 -23.54 -46.95 -5.30
CA ALA A 331 -23.15 -48.01 -6.24
C ALA A 331 -22.56 -47.42 -7.53
N ASP A 332 -21.35 -47.87 -7.90
CA ASP A 332 -20.72 -47.54 -9.18
C ASP A 332 -21.43 -48.32 -10.31
N SER A 333 -22.45 -47.68 -10.89
CA SER A 333 -23.36 -48.29 -11.86
C SER A 333 -23.77 -47.25 -12.92
N SER A 334 -24.29 -47.71 -14.06
CA SER A 334 -24.72 -46.81 -15.14
C SER A 334 -25.76 -45.74 -14.71
N SER A 335 -26.45 -45.95 -13.59
CA SER A 335 -27.42 -45.03 -12.96
C SER A 335 -26.83 -44.05 -11.94
N SER A 336 -25.56 -44.17 -11.55
CA SER A 336 -24.90 -43.25 -10.59
C SER A 336 -23.40 -43.20 -10.87
N ARG A 337 -23.03 -42.52 -11.97
CA ARG A 337 -21.63 -42.37 -12.43
C ARG A 337 -20.85 -41.34 -11.61
N PHE A 338 -21.52 -40.31 -11.09
CA PHE A 338 -20.91 -39.25 -10.28
C PHE A 338 -21.81 -38.82 -9.11
N VAL A 339 -21.18 -38.25 -8.08
CA VAL A 339 -21.86 -37.57 -6.97
C VAL A 339 -21.56 -36.08 -7.04
N ALA A 340 -22.60 -35.25 -7.08
CA ALA A 340 -22.46 -33.80 -7.19
C ALA A 340 -22.56 -33.11 -5.82
N LEU A 341 -21.54 -32.32 -5.45
CA LEU A 341 -21.50 -31.52 -4.22
C LEU A 341 -21.37 -30.03 -4.55
N ALA A 342 -22.00 -29.17 -3.73
CA ALA A 342 -21.87 -27.72 -3.85
C ALA A 342 -20.52 -27.26 -3.29
N SER A 343 -19.73 -26.55 -4.11
CA SER A 343 -18.48 -25.91 -3.71
C SER A 343 -18.73 -24.43 -3.47
N LEU A 344 -18.60 -23.98 -2.23
CA LEU A 344 -18.87 -22.61 -1.81
C LEU A 344 -17.68 -21.68 -2.04
N TYR A 345 -16.48 -22.24 -1.93
CA TYR A 345 -15.22 -21.56 -2.17
C TYR A 345 -14.16 -22.59 -2.61
N SER A 346 -13.27 -22.21 -3.51
CA SER A 346 -12.19 -23.09 -3.95
C SER A 346 -10.92 -22.31 -4.29
N TRP A 347 -9.76 -22.96 -4.10
CA TRP A 347 -8.45 -22.43 -4.48
C TRP A 347 -7.49 -23.57 -4.81
N SER A 348 -6.40 -23.25 -5.49
CA SER A 348 -5.36 -24.22 -5.89
C SER A 348 -4.01 -23.86 -5.30
N TYR A 349 -3.24 -24.87 -4.88
CA TYR A 349 -1.85 -24.73 -4.44
C TYR A 349 -1.00 -25.88 -4.98
N SER A 350 0.32 -25.75 -4.90
CA SER A 350 1.24 -26.78 -5.37
C SER A 350 1.73 -27.62 -4.18
N CYS A 351 1.50 -28.93 -4.21
CA CYS A 351 2.11 -29.85 -3.26
C CYS A 351 3.56 -30.06 -3.64
N LEU A 352 4.48 -29.66 -2.76
CA LEU A 352 5.91 -29.80 -2.94
C LEU A 352 6.40 -31.19 -2.50
N PRO A 353 7.52 -31.69 -3.04
CA PRO A 353 8.18 -32.89 -2.54
C PRO A 353 8.75 -32.72 -1.12
N ALA A 354 9.07 -33.83 -0.46
CA ALA A 354 9.55 -33.86 0.94
C ALA A 354 10.86 -33.08 1.21
N ASP A 355 11.67 -32.76 0.20
CA ASP A 355 12.96 -32.04 0.34
C ASP A 355 12.89 -30.54 -0.04
N SER A 356 11.69 -29.94 0.01
CA SER A 356 11.45 -28.58 -0.48
C SER A 356 11.52 -27.50 0.61
N PHE A 357 11.13 -26.26 0.27
CA PHE A 357 11.21 -25.07 1.14
C PHE A 357 10.66 -25.34 2.55
N ASN A 358 11.51 -25.19 3.56
CA ASN A 358 11.15 -25.37 4.96
C ASN A 358 11.15 -24.00 5.68
N LEU A 359 10.07 -23.69 6.40
CA LEU A 359 9.94 -22.44 7.13
C LEU A 359 11.08 -22.21 8.13
N TYR A 360 11.58 -23.28 8.76
CA TYR A 360 12.72 -23.22 9.68
C TYR A 360 14.00 -22.76 8.98
N THR A 361 14.29 -23.29 7.79
CA THR A 361 15.50 -22.91 7.04
C THR A 361 15.42 -21.48 6.54
N ALA A 362 14.23 -21.03 6.11
CA ALA A 362 13.98 -19.65 5.73
C ALA A 362 14.16 -18.68 6.91
N MET A 363 13.58 -18.97 8.09
CA MET A 363 13.76 -18.15 9.30
C MET A 363 15.23 -18.09 9.75
N ARG A 364 15.96 -19.20 9.63
CA ARG A 364 17.40 -19.24 9.94
C ARG A 364 18.22 -18.38 8.97
N HIS A 365 17.96 -18.48 7.68
CA HIS A 365 18.60 -17.66 6.65
C HIS A 365 18.33 -16.16 6.87
N LEU A 366 17.12 -15.81 7.30
CA LEU A 366 16.79 -14.43 7.64
C LEU A 366 17.59 -13.90 8.85
N GLY A 367 17.84 -14.76 9.84
CA GLY A 367 18.74 -14.46 10.96
C GLY A 367 20.19 -14.26 10.51
N ASP A 368 20.69 -15.12 9.63
CA ASP A 368 22.06 -15.06 9.11
C ASP A 368 22.31 -13.83 8.23
N THR A 369 21.28 -13.32 7.55
CA THR A 369 21.36 -12.16 6.65
C THR A 369 21.05 -10.83 7.35
N MET A 370 20.85 -10.80 8.66
CA MET A 370 20.48 -9.60 9.41
C MET A 370 21.59 -8.54 9.43
N GLN A 371 21.26 -7.31 9.01
CA GLN A 371 22.22 -6.20 8.90
C GLN A 371 21.53 -4.84 9.13
N MET A 372 22.28 -3.75 9.26
CA MET A 372 21.75 -2.39 9.08
C MET A 372 21.45 -2.11 7.59
N LEU A 373 20.58 -1.14 7.29
CA LEU A 373 20.21 -0.74 5.93
C LEU A 373 21.37 0.01 5.25
N ARG A 374 22.30 -0.74 4.67
CA ARG A 374 23.49 -0.25 3.97
C ARG A 374 23.90 -1.21 2.86
N ALA A 375 24.99 -0.88 2.16
CA ALA A 375 25.58 -1.75 1.14
C ALA A 375 25.94 -3.14 1.71
N PRO A 376 25.80 -4.23 0.92
CA PRO A 376 26.11 -5.58 1.36
C PRO A 376 27.60 -5.74 1.71
N ASP A 377 27.90 -6.52 2.75
CA ASP A 377 29.27 -6.68 3.26
C ASP A 377 30.23 -7.29 2.22
N ASN A 378 29.73 -8.14 1.32
CA ASN A 378 30.50 -8.69 0.21
C ASN A 378 31.06 -7.60 -0.71
N LEU A 379 30.29 -6.53 -0.95
CA LEU A 379 30.72 -5.40 -1.77
C LEU A 379 31.77 -4.57 -1.02
N LEU A 380 31.54 -4.29 0.28
CA LEU A 380 32.50 -3.56 1.10
C LEU A 380 33.84 -4.29 1.22
N ALA A 381 33.82 -5.62 1.39
CA ALA A 381 35.03 -6.45 1.43
C ALA A 381 35.80 -6.43 0.10
N SER A 382 35.08 -6.46 -1.04
CA SER A 382 35.72 -6.38 -2.36
C SER A 382 36.41 -5.02 -2.61
N MET A 383 35.86 -3.93 -2.07
CA MET A 383 36.41 -2.58 -2.21
C MET A 383 37.66 -2.36 -1.35
N GLU A 384 37.78 -3.03 -0.21
CA GLU A 384 38.99 -2.97 0.63
C GLU A 384 40.20 -3.65 -0.04
N VAL A 385 39.95 -4.60 -0.95
CA VAL A 385 41.00 -5.33 -1.69
C VAL A 385 41.44 -4.58 -2.97
N LEU A 386 40.57 -3.75 -3.57
CA LEU A 386 40.79 -3.08 -4.85
C LEU A 386 41.30 -1.62 -4.68
N THR A 387 42.62 -1.45 -4.50
CA THR A 387 43.45 -0.23 -4.81
C THR A 387 43.27 1.09 -4.01
N ALA A 388 44.40 1.79 -3.82
CA ALA A 388 44.64 3.13 -3.21
C ALA A 388 43.95 3.41 -1.84
N PRO A 389 44.66 3.25 -0.71
CA PRO A 389 44.04 3.06 0.62
C PRO A 389 43.23 4.24 1.16
N ALA A 390 43.48 5.48 0.74
CA ALA A 390 42.83 6.66 1.34
C ALA A 390 41.45 6.99 0.74
N ALA A 391 41.32 7.02 -0.58
CA ALA A 391 40.08 7.39 -1.26
C ALA A 391 39.04 6.26 -1.24
N ALA A 392 39.48 5.02 -1.48
CA ALA A 392 38.61 3.84 -1.42
C ALA A 392 38.05 3.62 0.00
N SER A 393 38.88 3.81 1.03
CA SER A 393 38.44 3.74 2.44
C SER A 393 37.43 4.84 2.78
N SER A 394 37.62 6.07 2.28
CA SER A 394 36.69 7.18 2.51
C SER A 394 35.32 6.93 1.84
N VAL A 395 35.30 6.38 0.63
CA VAL A 395 34.06 5.99 -0.06
C VAL A 395 33.40 4.80 0.64
N ALA A 396 34.17 3.78 1.04
CA ALA A 396 33.66 2.65 1.79
C ALA A 396 33.05 3.08 3.15
N ALA A 397 33.65 4.06 3.83
CA ALA A 397 33.08 4.65 5.03
C ALA A 397 31.72 5.32 4.75
N ARG A 398 31.58 6.05 3.64
CA ARG A 398 30.30 6.64 3.23
C ARG A 398 29.25 5.60 2.84
N LEU A 399 29.63 4.53 2.16
CA LEU A 399 28.73 3.40 1.87
C LEU A 399 28.27 2.71 3.16
N ARG A 400 29.14 2.62 4.18
CA ARG A 400 28.78 2.11 5.52
C ARG A 400 27.80 3.03 6.25
N ASP A 401 27.91 4.34 6.03
CA ASP A 401 26.97 5.36 6.51
C ASP A 401 25.64 5.39 5.71
N GLY A 402 25.46 4.50 4.72
CA GLY A 402 24.23 4.38 3.94
C GLY A 402 24.11 5.35 2.75
N TYR A 403 25.20 6.03 2.38
CA TYR A 403 25.23 6.83 1.17
C TYR A 403 25.39 5.95 -0.08
N THR A 404 24.73 6.31 -1.16
CA THR A 404 24.97 5.77 -2.51
C THR A 404 25.44 6.86 -3.46
N LEU A 405 26.08 6.45 -4.56
CA LEU A 405 26.50 7.34 -5.63
C LEU A 405 25.37 7.51 -6.63
N CYS A 406 25.02 8.75 -6.94
CA CYS A 406 23.97 9.06 -7.90
C CYS A 406 24.48 9.99 -9.00
N ARG A 407 23.89 9.83 -10.19
CA ARG A 407 24.10 10.74 -11.31
C ARG A 407 23.29 12.00 -11.06
N TYR A 408 23.97 13.14 -10.92
CA TYR A 408 23.35 14.42 -10.62
C TYR A 408 23.51 15.39 -11.79
N ARG A 409 22.42 16.06 -12.17
CA ARG A 409 22.43 17.12 -13.17
C ARG A 409 22.32 18.46 -12.45
N VAL A 410 23.34 19.30 -12.58
CA VAL A 410 23.33 20.65 -12.01
C VAL A 410 22.40 21.58 -12.80
N GLN A 411 22.07 22.74 -12.24
CA GLN A 411 21.16 23.72 -12.85
C GLN A 411 21.65 24.22 -14.22
N THR A 412 22.96 24.23 -14.46
CA THR A 412 23.58 24.57 -15.75
C THR A 412 23.38 23.49 -16.83
N GLY A 413 22.87 22.32 -16.46
CA GLY A 413 22.63 21.18 -17.36
C GLY A 413 23.76 20.17 -17.43
N GLU A 414 24.92 20.48 -16.84
CA GLU A 414 26.06 19.55 -16.75
C GLU A 414 25.72 18.33 -15.89
N VAL A 415 26.33 17.20 -16.21
CA VAL A 415 26.14 15.94 -15.51
C VAL A 415 27.38 15.64 -14.69
N THR A 416 27.22 15.51 -13.39
CA THR A 416 28.25 15.18 -12.42
C THR A 416 27.80 14.02 -11.53
N THR A 417 28.66 13.60 -10.61
CA THR A 417 28.36 12.58 -9.59
C THR A 417 28.13 13.27 -8.25
N ALA A 418 27.10 12.84 -7.53
CA ALA A 418 26.81 13.29 -6.17
C ALA A 418 26.61 12.08 -5.25
N ILE A 419 26.78 12.27 -3.95
CA ILE A 419 26.37 11.30 -2.94
C ILE A 419 24.97 11.64 -2.43
N MET A 420 24.17 10.62 -2.16
CA MET A 420 22.83 10.76 -1.63
C MET A 420 22.54 9.61 -0.67
N ARG A 421 21.84 9.91 0.43
CA ARG A 421 21.20 8.90 1.27
C ARG A 421 19.69 9.13 1.35
N GLY A 422 18.98 8.11 1.79
CA GLY A 422 17.54 8.21 2.06
C GLY A 422 17.25 8.82 3.44
N ALA A 423 15.96 8.85 3.80
CA ALA A 423 15.50 9.21 5.15
C ALA A 423 15.98 8.22 6.24
N LEU A 424 16.36 7.02 5.80
CA LEU A 424 16.74 5.89 6.64
C LEU A 424 18.26 5.73 6.63
N SER A 425 18.87 5.82 7.80
CA SER A 425 20.32 5.81 8.00
C SER A 425 20.72 4.60 8.85
N PRO A 426 21.81 3.89 8.52
CA PRO A 426 22.35 2.82 9.35
C PRO A 426 22.97 3.34 10.65
N THR A 427 23.39 4.62 10.70
CA THR A 427 23.99 5.27 11.86
C THR A 427 23.13 6.43 12.35
N VAL A 428 23.22 6.76 13.64
CA VAL A 428 22.53 7.92 14.22
C VAL A 428 23.20 9.20 13.73
N VAL A 429 22.45 10.03 13.01
CA VAL A 429 22.95 11.31 12.50
C VAL A 429 22.78 12.37 13.59
N PRO A 430 23.86 13.04 14.04
CA PRO A 430 23.75 14.10 15.02
C PRO A 430 22.96 15.28 14.44
N ARG A 431 22.15 15.91 15.28
CA ARG A 431 21.49 17.18 14.93
C ARG A 431 22.54 18.27 14.81
N LYS A 432 22.60 18.93 13.66
CA LYS A 432 23.56 20.03 13.44
C LYS A 432 23.05 21.32 14.11
N GLY A 433 23.34 21.49 15.40
CA GLY A 433 23.09 22.74 16.14
C GLY A 433 24.07 23.88 15.84
N SER A 434 24.78 23.86 14.70
CA SER A 434 25.81 24.87 14.40
C SER A 434 25.18 26.18 13.91
N PRO A 435 25.65 27.36 14.39
CA PRO A 435 25.16 28.68 13.97
C PRO A 435 25.40 29.02 12.48
N THR A 436 26.07 28.14 11.72
CA THR A 436 26.37 28.34 10.29
C THR A 436 25.37 27.66 9.34
N TYR A 437 24.46 26.81 9.82
CA TYR A 437 23.51 26.11 8.96
C TYR A 437 22.16 26.84 8.95
N GLN A 438 21.88 27.62 7.88
CA GLN A 438 20.56 28.21 7.66
C GLN A 438 19.58 27.10 7.23
N ILE A 439 18.75 26.64 8.17
CA ILE A 439 17.77 25.55 7.93
C ILE A 439 16.45 26.08 7.36
N GLN A 440 16.37 27.38 7.10
CA GLN A 440 15.32 27.95 6.28
C GLN A 440 15.87 28.24 4.91
N SER A 441 15.19 27.70 3.91
CA SER A 441 15.53 28.00 2.54
C SER A 441 14.31 28.31 1.71
N ASN A 442 14.51 29.25 0.79
CA ASN A 442 13.60 29.51 -0.31
C ASN A 442 14.00 28.69 -1.57
N SER A 443 15.17 28.06 -1.56
CA SER A 443 15.70 27.23 -2.64
C SER A 443 16.45 26.01 -2.11
N GLY A 444 16.01 24.79 -2.44
CA GLY A 444 16.65 23.55 -1.96
C GLY A 444 18.15 23.42 -2.23
N THR A 445 18.77 24.25 -3.07
CA THR A 445 20.23 24.31 -3.29
C THR A 445 21.04 24.70 -2.06
N SER A 446 20.48 25.49 -1.12
CA SER A 446 21.20 25.87 0.10
C SER A 446 21.49 24.68 1.03
N PHE A 447 20.78 23.57 0.85
CA PHE A 447 20.94 22.34 1.61
C PHE A 447 21.99 21.38 1.05
N GLN A 448 22.70 21.74 -0.02
CA GLN A 448 23.81 20.95 -0.55
C GLN A 448 25.01 21.05 0.38
N VAL A 449 25.59 19.90 0.75
CA VAL A 449 26.75 19.85 1.66
C VAL A 449 27.95 19.32 0.89
N PHE A 450 29.07 20.04 0.92
CA PHE A 450 30.30 19.54 0.31
C PHE A 450 31.02 18.60 1.26
N ASP A 451 31.17 17.32 0.89
CA ASP A 451 31.90 16.34 1.67
C ASP A 451 33.40 16.42 1.37
N ARG A 452 34.18 16.93 2.32
CA ARG A 452 35.63 17.11 2.16
C ARG A 452 36.39 15.79 2.02
N CYS A 453 35.86 14.69 2.55
CA CYS A 453 36.54 13.39 2.53
C CYS A 453 36.48 12.73 1.15
N THR A 454 35.33 12.82 0.48
CA THR A 454 35.12 12.22 -0.84
C THR A 454 35.29 13.22 -1.99
N GLY A 455 35.26 14.52 -1.71
CA GLY A 455 35.28 15.58 -2.72
C GLY A 455 33.98 15.69 -3.53
N LEU A 456 32.92 14.99 -3.10
CA LEU A 456 31.61 14.97 -3.76
C LEU A 456 30.60 15.86 -3.02
N ILE A 457 29.59 16.31 -3.75
CA ILE A 457 28.47 17.04 -3.18
C ILE A 457 27.45 16.05 -2.64
N ASP A 458 27.07 16.21 -1.38
CA ASP A 458 25.92 15.57 -0.74
C ASP A 458 24.66 16.36 -1.06
N ILE A 459 23.75 15.72 -1.81
CA ILE A 459 22.47 16.29 -2.22
C ILE A 459 21.30 15.80 -1.36
N THR A 460 21.55 15.03 -0.30
CA THR A 460 20.52 14.37 0.54
C THR A 460 19.44 15.32 1.03
N TYR A 461 19.83 16.41 1.71
CA TYR A 461 18.87 17.37 2.26
C TYR A 461 18.25 18.26 1.18
N SER A 462 18.98 18.53 0.11
CA SER A 462 18.48 19.24 -1.07
C SER A 462 17.33 18.47 -1.73
N ALA A 463 17.52 17.15 -1.91
CA ALA A 463 16.53 16.25 -2.46
C ALA A 463 15.31 16.11 -1.53
N ALA A 464 15.53 16.00 -0.22
CA ALA A 464 14.46 15.96 0.78
C ALA A 464 13.58 17.23 0.73
N TRP A 465 14.19 18.41 0.68
CA TRP A 465 13.45 19.67 0.61
C TRP A 465 12.61 19.79 -0.67
N GLN A 466 13.17 19.43 -1.83
CA GLN A 466 12.42 19.43 -3.09
C GLN A 466 11.27 18.41 -3.08
N LEU A 467 11.51 17.24 -2.49
CA LEU A 467 10.47 16.23 -2.31
C LEU A 467 9.33 16.77 -1.44
N GLY A 468 9.65 17.42 -0.32
CA GLY A 468 8.64 18.00 0.57
C GLY A 468 7.76 19.02 -0.14
N LYS A 469 8.38 19.91 -0.93
CA LYS A 469 7.67 20.90 -1.74
C LYS A 469 6.78 20.27 -2.79
N THR A 470 7.26 19.25 -3.50
CA THR A 470 6.48 18.56 -4.55
C THR A 470 5.33 17.74 -3.96
N LEU A 471 5.54 17.07 -2.82
CA LEU A 471 4.48 16.36 -2.10
C LEU A 471 3.41 17.31 -1.57
N ALA A 472 3.80 18.48 -1.07
CA ALA A 472 2.85 19.52 -0.67
C ALA A 472 2.01 19.99 -1.86
N LEU A 473 2.65 20.33 -2.98
CA LEU A 473 1.95 20.78 -4.20
C LEU A 473 1.02 19.72 -4.80
N ALA A 474 1.31 18.44 -4.60
CA ALA A 474 0.45 17.34 -5.03
C ALA A 474 -0.83 17.22 -4.18
N ASP A 475 -0.81 17.70 -2.93
CA ASP A 475 -1.95 17.65 -2.00
C ASP A 475 -2.70 18.99 -1.96
N GLN A 476 -3.83 19.04 -2.67
CA GLN A 476 -4.66 20.24 -2.75
C GLN A 476 -5.26 20.64 -1.39
N ALA A 477 -5.62 19.66 -0.55
CA ALA A 477 -6.24 19.94 0.75
C ALA A 477 -5.24 20.61 1.68
N PHE A 478 -4.01 20.08 1.73
CA PHE A 478 -2.91 20.64 2.49
C PHE A 478 -2.54 22.05 2.01
N CYS A 479 -2.25 22.24 0.72
CA CYS A 479 -1.87 23.55 0.19
C CYS A 479 -2.96 24.62 0.39
N GLY A 480 -4.24 24.23 0.25
CA GLY A 480 -5.38 25.10 0.51
C GLY A 480 -5.47 25.53 1.97
N ALA A 481 -5.34 24.58 2.90
CA ALA A 481 -5.36 24.85 4.34
C ALA A 481 -4.18 25.72 4.78
N LEU A 482 -2.96 25.40 4.32
CA LEU A 482 -1.76 26.19 4.62
C LEU A 482 -1.88 27.63 4.10
N SER A 483 -2.37 27.82 2.87
CA SER A 483 -2.53 29.16 2.30
C SER A 483 -3.56 30.00 3.07
N ARG A 484 -4.67 29.41 3.51
CA ARG A 484 -5.69 30.08 4.35
C ARG A 484 -5.14 30.41 5.74
N LEU A 485 -4.42 29.48 6.35
CA LEU A 485 -3.77 29.68 7.65
C LEU A 485 -2.78 30.86 7.57
N ARG A 486 -1.90 30.87 6.57
CA ARG A 486 -0.93 31.94 6.35
C ARG A 486 -1.60 33.29 6.11
N SER A 487 -2.62 33.35 5.24
CA SER A 487 -3.37 34.58 4.95
C SER A 487 -4.07 35.14 6.19
N THR A 488 -4.62 34.27 7.03
CA THR A 488 -5.30 34.66 8.27
C THR A 488 -4.30 35.21 9.29
N VAL A 489 -3.15 34.55 9.44
CA VAL A 489 -2.08 35.01 10.32
C VAL A 489 -1.55 36.35 9.85
N GLU A 490 -1.26 36.48 8.55
CA GLU A 490 -0.71 37.70 7.97
C GLU A 490 -1.65 38.89 8.16
N LYS A 491 -2.92 38.76 7.75
CA LYS A 491 -3.91 39.83 7.84
C LYS A 491 -4.06 40.33 9.28
N ILE A 492 -4.29 39.42 10.23
CA ILE A 492 -4.57 39.80 11.63
C ILE A 492 -3.30 40.34 12.31
N ALA A 493 -2.14 39.71 12.08
CA ALA A 493 -0.89 40.17 12.70
C ALA A 493 -0.46 41.55 12.17
N LEU A 494 -0.64 41.79 10.88
CA LEU A 494 -0.31 43.07 10.24
C LEU A 494 -1.29 44.18 10.66
N ASP A 495 -2.59 43.89 10.75
CA ASP A 495 -3.58 44.84 11.26
C ASP A 495 -3.28 45.24 12.72
N LYS A 496 -2.90 44.28 13.56
CA LYS A 496 -2.50 44.55 14.96
C LYS A 496 -1.18 45.30 15.05
N ALA A 497 -0.18 44.95 14.24
CA ALA A 497 1.10 45.66 14.22
C ALA A 497 0.94 47.12 13.77
N LYS A 498 0.11 47.37 12.76
CA LYS A 498 -0.26 48.72 12.33
C LYS A 498 -1.03 49.47 13.40
N ALA A 499 -1.97 48.82 14.07
CA ALA A 499 -2.71 49.40 15.18
C ALA A 499 -1.77 49.82 16.33
N ASP A 500 -0.83 48.96 16.72
CA ASP A 500 0.16 49.27 17.77
C ASP A 500 1.03 50.47 17.41
N GLU A 501 1.46 50.58 16.15
CA GLU A 501 2.25 51.72 15.69
C GLU A 501 1.40 53.00 15.66
N LEU A 502 0.17 52.94 15.14
CA LEU A 502 -0.74 54.08 15.11
C LEU A 502 -1.17 54.54 16.52
N ILE A 503 -1.23 53.63 17.51
CA ILE A 503 -1.48 53.98 18.92
C ILE A 503 -0.34 54.84 19.48
N LYS A 504 0.93 54.54 19.14
CA LYS A 504 2.08 55.36 19.57
C LYS A 504 1.98 56.80 19.04
N TYR A 505 1.49 56.95 17.81
CA TYR A 505 1.26 58.26 17.18
C TYR A 505 -0.10 58.89 17.52
N LYS A 506 -0.88 58.30 18.44
CA LYS A 506 -2.26 58.71 18.81
C LYS A 506 -3.23 58.81 17.61
N ALA A 507 -2.93 58.15 16.50
CA ALA A 507 -3.71 58.17 15.28
C ALA A 507 -4.75 57.04 15.21
N TYR A 508 -4.72 56.09 16.16
CA TYR A 508 -5.67 54.98 16.26
C TYR A 508 -6.12 54.78 17.71
N LEU A 509 -7.44 54.66 17.93
CA LEU A 509 -8.06 54.26 19.19
C LEU A 509 -8.69 52.88 19.02
N THR A 510 -8.38 51.96 19.93
CA THR A 510 -9.10 50.68 20.00
C THR A 510 -10.54 50.91 20.44
N ARG A 511 -11.46 50.00 20.08
CA ARG A 511 -12.88 50.10 20.45
C ARG A 511 -13.07 50.29 21.96
N GLU A 512 -12.32 49.55 22.77
CA GLU A 512 -12.33 49.65 24.23
C GLU A 512 -11.90 51.05 24.69
N LYS A 513 -10.77 51.55 24.18
CA LYS A 513 -10.28 52.89 24.50
C LYS A 513 -11.18 54.01 23.95
N ALA A 514 -11.88 53.78 22.84
CA ALA A 514 -12.87 54.72 22.30
C ALA A 514 -14.12 54.80 23.17
N ILE A 515 -14.54 53.66 23.74
CA ILE A 515 -15.62 53.60 24.74
C ILE A 515 -15.18 54.25 26.05
N GLU A 516 -13.95 54.01 26.51
CA GLU A 516 -13.39 54.70 27.68
C GLU A 516 -13.24 56.21 27.45
N ALA A 517 -12.85 56.62 26.24
CA ALA A 517 -12.69 58.02 25.85
C ALA A 517 -14.02 58.77 25.67
N LEU A 518 -15.14 58.06 25.50
CA LEU A 518 -16.47 58.67 25.41
C LEU A 518 -16.89 59.33 26.73
N LEU A 519 -16.51 58.77 27.88
CA LEU A 519 -16.82 59.31 29.21
C LEU A 519 -16.25 60.73 29.43
N PRO A 520 -14.94 60.99 29.29
CA PRO A 520 -14.39 62.33 29.41
C PRO A 520 -14.82 63.27 28.27
N LEU A 521 -15.17 62.73 27.09
CA LEU A 521 -15.71 63.54 25.99
C LEU A 521 -17.11 64.08 26.31
N ILE A 522 -17.95 63.28 26.98
CA ILE A 522 -19.27 63.71 27.48
C ILE A 522 -19.11 64.79 28.55
N GLU A 523 -18.15 64.65 29.47
CA GLU A 523 -17.83 65.70 30.45
C GLU A 523 -17.32 66.99 29.77
N GLY A 524 -16.46 66.87 28.76
CA GLY A 524 -15.96 68.00 27.98
C GLY A 524 -17.05 68.71 27.17
N LEU A 525 -17.98 67.97 26.57
CA LEU A 525 -19.16 68.52 25.89
C LEU A 525 -20.13 69.20 26.86
N ASN A 526 -20.28 68.64 28.06
CA ASN A 526 -21.09 69.25 29.12
C ASN A 526 -20.48 70.57 29.59
N ASN A 527 -19.14 70.62 29.75
CA ASN A 527 -18.40 71.85 30.06
C ASN A 527 -18.49 72.91 28.94
N LEU A 528 -18.61 72.51 27.68
CA LEU A 528 -18.87 73.39 26.54
C LEU A 528 -20.31 73.91 26.47
N SER A 529 -21.26 73.20 27.08
CA SER A 529 -22.67 73.59 27.13
C SER A 529 -22.99 74.58 28.26
N GLN A 530 -22.10 74.72 29.25
CA GLN A 530 -22.27 75.71 30.30
C GLN A 530 -21.92 77.12 29.77
N PRO A 531 -22.74 78.14 30.05
CA PRO A 531 -22.43 79.51 29.67
C PRO A 531 -21.12 79.95 30.34
N PRO A 532 -20.23 80.68 29.64
CA PRO A 532 -18.92 81.02 30.15
C PRO A 532 -19.07 81.81 31.46
N ALA A 533 -18.53 81.27 32.55
CA ALA A 533 -18.36 82.01 33.78
C ALA A 533 -17.49 83.25 33.46
N LYS A 534 -18.00 84.44 33.82
CA LYS A 534 -17.35 85.72 33.61
C LYS A 534 -15.99 85.74 34.32
N SER A 535 -14.90 85.60 33.56
CA SER A 535 -13.58 86.12 33.94
C SER A 535 -12.80 86.54 32.69
N ALA A 536 -12.76 87.86 32.50
CA ALA A 536 -11.79 88.72 31.83
C ALA A 536 -10.75 88.10 30.86
N ASP A 537 -10.90 88.38 29.56
CA ASP A 537 -9.97 89.19 28.75
C ASP A 537 -10.57 89.48 27.34
N PRO A 538 -10.81 90.75 26.93
CA PRO A 538 -11.45 91.08 25.65
C PRO A 538 -10.46 91.39 24.51
N ARG A 539 -9.29 90.72 24.44
CA ARG A 539 -8.34 90.86 23.31
C ARG A 539 -7.65 89.54 22.97
N GLY A 540 -8.35 88.70 22.21
CA GLY A 540 -7.75 87.61 21.46
C GLY A 540 -8.75 87.13 20.41
N PRO A 541 -8.50 87.32 19.11
CA PRO A 541 -9.44 86.87 18.11
C PRO A 541 -9.53 85.35 18.18
N LEU A 542 -10.76 84.84 18.33
CA LEU A 542 -11.13 83.54 17.80
C LEU A 542 -10.86 83.61 16.30
N ASN A 543 -9.63 83.31 15.91
CA ASN A 543 -9.26 83.13 14.53
C ASN A 543 -10.06 81.91 14.04
N MET A 544 -11.21 82.16 13.42
CA MET A 544 -11.82 81.21 12.48
C MET A 544 -10.77 80.73 11.47
N VAL A 545 -9.80 81.60 11.16
CA VAL A 545 -8.64 81.30 10.34
C VAL A 545 -7.69 80.29 11.00
N ASP A 546 -7.60 80.15 12.33
CA ASP A 546 -6.79 79.09 12.99
C ASP A 546 -7.55 77.75 13.08
N ARG A 547 -8.88 77.78 12.99
CA ARG A 547 -9.72 76.58 12.79
C ARG A 547 -9.57 76.04 11.36
N PHE A 548 -9.35 76.90 10.38
CA PHE A 548 -9.02 76.54 8.98
C PHE A 548 -7.51 76.43 8.71
N LYS A 549 -6.66 77.01 9.57
CA LYS A 549 -5.22 76.74 9.71
C LYS A 549 -5.00 75.75 10.84
N SER A 550 -5.72 74.63 10.81
CA SER A 550 -5.02 73.38 11.10
C SER A 550 -3.92 73.30 10.04
N THR A 551 -2.80 73.92 10.36
CA THR A 551 -1.51 73.49 9.87
C THR A 551 -1.46 72.08 10.41
N SER A 552 -1.99 71.13 9.62
CA SER A 552 -1.61 69.75 9.78
C SER A 552 -0.10 69.85 9.96
N PRO A 553 0.47 69.47 11.12
CA PRO A 553 1.90 69.25 11.12
C PRO A 553 2.13 68.41 9.86
N LYS A 554 3.17 68.71 9.08
CA LYS A 554 3.64 67.74 8.09
C LYS A 554 3.94 66.49 8.92
N THR A 555 2.92 65.69 9.17
CA THR A 555 2.99 64.35 9.72
C THR A 555 3.67 63.68 8.57
N ASP A 556 4.99 63.54 8.71
CA ASP A 556 5.77 62.61 7.91
C ASP A 556 4.88 61.39 7.73
N ALA A 557 4.55 61.09 6.47
CA ALA A 557 3.61 60.04 6.16
C ALA A 557 4.09 58.79 6.92
N ILE A 558 3.33 58.37 7.93
CA ILE A 558 3.72 57.26 8.79
C ILE A 558 3.81 56.06 7.86
N ASP A 559 5.03 55.55 7.68
CA ASP A 559 5.26 54.42 6.81
C ASP A 559 4.66 53.17 7.47
N LEU A 560 3.45 52.82 7.02
CA LEU A 560 2.73 51.63 7.40
C LEU A 560 3.12 50.41 6.54
N SER A 561 4.16 50.54 5.71
CA SER A 561 4.70 49.42 4.96
C SER A 561 5.37 48.41 5.89
N PHE A 562 5.43 47.16 5.42
CA PHE A 562 6.09 46.07 6.15
C PHE A 562 7.60 46.31 6.31
N ASN A 563 8.20 47.13 5.44
CA ASN A 563 9.63 47.45 5.47
C ASN A 563 10.04 48.29 6.69
N ASN A 564 9.07 48.86 7.41
CA ASN A 564 9.33 49.59 8.65
C ASN A 564 9.74 48.62 9.78
N PRO A 565 10.95 48.76 10.38
CA PRO A 565 11.43 47.88 11.44
C PRO A 565 10.49 47.75 12.65
N SER A 566 9.76 48.81 12.99
CA SER A 566 8.79 48.80 14.09
C SER A 566 7.59 47.89 13.80
N ILE A 567 7.06 47.96 12.58
CA ILE A 567 5.95 47.12 12.13
C ILE A 567 6.42 45.68 12.00
N ARG A 568 7.63 45.44 11.49
CA ARG A 568 8.21 44.09 11.43
C ARG A 568 8.32 43.43 12.81
N ARG A 569 8.78 44.16 13.82
CA ARG A 569 8.87 43.67 15.20
C ARG A 569 7.49 43.42 15.82
N GLY A 570 6.54 44.32 15.58
CA GLY A 570 5.15 44.15 16.01
C GLY A 570 4.49 42.93 15.36
N PHE A 571 4.72 42.75 14.06
CA PHE A 571 4.23 41.63 13.28
C PHE A 571 4.75 40.30 13.82
N MET A 572 6.05 40.17 14.06
CA MET A 572 6.66 38.96 14.65
C MET A 572 5.97 38.57 15.97
N LYS A 573 5.79 39.55 16.88
CA LYS A 573 5.15 39.32 18.18
C LYS A 573 3.70 38.82 18.03
N HIS A 574 2.90 39.48 17.19
CA HIS A 574 1.49 39.13 17.00
C HIS A 574 1.31 37.82 16.22
N ALA A 575 2.18 37.56 15.25
CA ALA A 575 2.15 36.32 14.47
C ALA A 575 2.40 35.10 15.36
N GLY A 576 3.40 35.14 16.26
CA GLY A 576 3.67 34.04 17.19
C GLY A 576 2.49 33.74 18.12
N SER A 577 1.88 34.78 18.72
CA SER A 577 0.71 34.61 19.60
C SER A 577 -0.51 34.07 18.85
N LEU A 578 -0.72 34.50 17.61
CA LEU A 578 -1.86 34.05 16.80
C LEU A 578 -1.70 32.61 16.33
N VAL A 579 -0.50 32.21 15.90
CA VAL A 579 -0.22 30.81 15.52
C VAL A 579 -0.40 29.89 16.73
N ALA A 580 0.08 30.27 17.91
CA ALA A 580 -0.15 29.50 19.14
C ALA A 580 -1.65 29.35 19.45
N LYS A 581 -2.46 30.41 19.26
CA LYS A 581 -3.92 30.34 19.43
C LYS A 581 -4.58 29.42 18.40
N LEU A 582 -4.18 29.50 17.13
CA LEU A 582 -4.73 28.67 16.06
C LEU A 582 -4.35 27.19 16.21
N ALA A 583 -3.20 26.91 16.83
CA ALA A 583 -2.73 25.57 17.16
C ALA A 583 -3.38 24.96 18.40
N GLY A 584 -4.16 25.74 19.17
CA GLY A 584 -4.82 25.29 20.39
C GLY A 584 -6.11 24.50 20.17
N SER A 585 -6.64 23.95 21.26
CA SER A 585 -7.96 23.32 21.31
C SER A 585 -9.10 24.34 21.49
N SER A 586 -10.33 23.94 21.15
CA SER A 586 -11.53 24.80 21.25
C SER A 586 -12.12 24.86 22.67
N SER A 587 -11.69 24.02 23.61
CA SER A 587 -12.25 23.98 24.97
C SER A 587 -11.63 25.07 25.84
N ASP A 588 -12.44 26.05 26.26
CA ASP A 588 -12.05 27.26 27.04
C ASP A 588 -11.41 27.00 28.42
N ILE A 589 -11.26 25.74 28.84
CA ILE A 589 -10.89 25.37 30.22
C ILE A 589 -9.37 25.27 30.40
N ASP A 590 -8.58 25.09 29.34
CA ASP A 590 -7.12 25.12 29.40
C ASP A 590 -6.51 25.39 28.03
N SER A 591 -5.47 26.22 27.97
CA SER A 591 -4.70 26.52 26.74
C SER A 591 -3.88 25.31 26.26
N GLN A 592 -4.53 24.21 25.88
CA GLN A 592 -3.89 22.98 25.41
C GLN A 592 -3.70 23.01 23.89
N VAL A 593 -2.63 22.35 23.41
CA VAL A 593 -2.35 22.17 21.98
C VAL A 593 -3.31 21.12 21.40
N TYR A 594 -3.74 21.32 20.15
CA TYR A 594 -4.53 20.33 19.43
C TYR A 594 -3.74 19.03 19.22
N ASN A 595 -4.32 17.88 19.56
CA ASN A 595 -3.63 16.58 19.58
C ASN A 595 -4.40 15.42 18.93
N GLU A 596 -5.39 15.70 18.08
CA GLU A 596 -6.28 14.72 17.41
C GLU A 596 -7.15 13.84 18.32
N LEU A 597 -6.98 13.93 19.64
CA LEU A 597 -7.86 13.36 20.65
C LEU A 597 -8.86 14.42 21.17
N ASN A 598 -8.50 15.70 21.07
CA ASN A 598 -9.31 16.86 21.41
C ASN A 598 -9.90 17.55 20.15
N THR A 599 -10.75 18.56 20.37
CA THR A 599 -11.37 19.35 19.28
C THR A 599 -10.50 20.54 18.89
N ALA A 600 -10.21 20.68 17.60
CA ALA A 600 -9.36 21.76 17.07
C ALA A 600 -10.05 23.13 17.14
N TYR A 601 -9.31 24.18 17.51
CA TYR A 601 -9.79 25.57 17.34
C TYR A 601 -9.88 25.96 15.86
N SER A 602 -8.92 25.53 15.04
CA SER A 602 -8.90 25.74 13.59
C SER A 602 -8.88 24.41 12.84
N THR A 603 -9.85 24.22 11.96
CA THR A 603 -9.90 23.05 11.06
C THR A 603 -8.72 23.05 10.08
N ASP A 604 -8.25 24.22 9.67
CA ASP A 604 -7.09 24.35 8.77
C ASP A 604 -5.79 23.91 9.47
N TRP A 605 -5.64 24.19 10.78
CA TRP A 605 -4.49 23.69 11.55
C TRP A 605 -4.51 22.17 11.67
N ALA A 606 -5.68 21.57 11.91
CA ALA A 606 -5.82 20.12 12.03
C ALA A 606 -5.33 19.38 10.77
N VAL A 607 -5.67 19.89 9.57
CA VAL A 607 -5.22 19.34 8.28
C VAL A 607 -3.71 19.50 8.08
N VAL A 608 -3.15 20.66 8.46
CA VAL A 608 -1.71 20.91 8.35
C VAL A 608 -0.92 20.00 9.29
N LEU A 609 -1.37 19.87 10.54
CA LEU A 609 -0.74 19.02 11.55
C LEU A 609 -0.82 17.54 11.15
N SER A 610 -1.99 17.04 10.74
CA SER A 610 -2.15 15.64 10.34
C SER A 610 -1.23 15.28 9.16
N TRP A 611 -1.11 16.18 8.18
CA TRP A 611 -0.23 15.98 7.03
C TRP A 611 1.24 15.89 7.43
N VAL A 612 1.70 16.78 8.33
CA VAL A 612 3.08 16.77 8.83
C VAL A 612 3.36 15.48 9.61
N LEU A 613 2.45 15.10 10.52
CA LEU A 613 2.60 13.90 11.32
C LEU A 613 2.61 12.62 10.47
N ASP A 614 1.79 12.55 9.42
CA ASP A 614 1.80 11.42 8.50
C ASP A 614 3.17 11.27 7.79
N ARG A 615 3.84 12.38 7.44
CA ARG A 615 5.21 12.34 6.88
C ARG A 615 6.27 11.98 7.92
N MET A 616 6.11 12.40 9.18
CA MET A 616 6.99 11.95 10.28
C MET A 616 6.87 10.44 10.53
N PHE A 617 5.71 9.84 10.24
CA PHE A 617 5.48 8.40 10.25
C PHE A 617 5.89 7.70 8.94
N LEU A 618 6.56 8.40 8.02
CA LEU A 618 7.01 7.92 6.72
C LEU A 618 5.88 7.46 5.78
N SER A 619 4.68 8.02 5.94
CA SER A 619 3.55 7.74 5.04
C SER A 619 3.64 8.56 3.76
N ASN A 620 3.24 7.98 2.63
CA ASN A 620 3.20 8.63 1.32
C ASN A 620 4.54 9.24 0.87
N ILE A 621 5.66 8.62 1.25
CA ILE A 621 7.00 8.94 0.76
C ILE A 621 7.39 7.91 -0.31
N PRO A 622 7.81 8.32 -1.52
CA PRO A 622 8.23 7.37 -2.55
C PRO A 622 9.41 6.51 -2.08
N ALA A 623 9.35 5.20 -2.35
CA ALA A 623 10.32 4.22 -1.84
C ALA A 623 11.78 4.54 -2.22
N GLN A 624 12.03 5.16 -3.38
CA GLN A 624 13.36 5.58 -3.83
C GLN A 624 14.07 6.59 -2.91
N TYR A 625 13.32 7.32 -2.08
CA TYR A 625 13.87 8.25 -1.09
C TYR A 625 14.02 7.63 0.30
N LEU A 626 13.40 6.47 0.54
CA LEU A 626 13.58 5.68 1.77
C LEU A 626 14.76 4.72 1.61
N ILE A 627 14.80 4.01 0.48
CA ILE A 627 15.84 3.07 0.09
C ILE A 627 16.55 3.68 -1.12
N ALA A 628 17.71 4.30 -0.89
CA ALA A 628 18.45 5.02 -1.92
C ALA A 628 18.98 4.09 -3.04
N ASP A 629 19.27 2.83 -2.70
CA ASP A 629 19.74 1.81 -3.63
C ASP A 629 18.98 0.49 -3.39
N PRO A 630 18.32 -0.09 -4.42
CA PRO A 630 17.63 -1.37 -4.28
C PRO A 630 18.49 -2.52 -3.77
N SER A 631 19.82 -2.46 -3.97
CA SER A 631 20.76 -3.46 -3.47
C SER A 631 20.87 -3.50 -1.94
N TYR A 632 20.41 -2.47 -1.22
CA TYR A 632 20.43 -2.43 0.24
C TYR A 632 19.37 -3.33 0.88
N LEU A 633 18.34 -3.73 0.11
CA LEU A 633 17.27 -4.64 0.54
C LEU A 633 17.12 -5.82 -0.45
N PRO A 634 18.09 -6.77 -0.48
CA PRO A 634 18.01 -7.98 -1.30
C PRO A 634 16.85 -8.90 -0.85
N PRO A 635 16.42 -9.87 -1.69
CA PRO A 635 15.43 -10.88 -1.26
C PRO A 635 15.97 -11.71 -0.08
N GLU A 636 15.07 -12.20 0.78
CA GLU A 636 15.40 -12.91 2.03
C GLU A 636 16.37 -12.16 2.94
N SER A 637 16.02 -10.93 3.31
CA SER A 637 16.89 -10.08 4.13
C SER A 637 16.15 -9.29 5.22
N PHE A 638 16.85 -9.09 6.33
CA PHE A 638 16.40 -8.31 7.48
C PHE A 638 17.29 -7.07 7.66
N ARG A 639 16.72 -5.86 7.61
CA ARG A 639 17.46 -4.58 7.61
C ARG A 639 16.96 -3.60 8.67
N PHE A 640 17.79 -3.26 9.65
CA PHE A 640 17.50 -2.21 10.65
C PHE A 640 17.93 -0.82 10.18
N PHE A 641 17.27 0.23 10.68
CA PHE A 641 17.65 1.61 10.38
C PHE A 641 17.22 2.59 11.48
N HIS A 642 17.93 3.71 11.54
CA HIS A 642 17.54 4.92 12.24
C HIS A 642 16.92 5.92 11.26
N ILE A 643 15.97 6.72 11.73
CA ILE A 643 15.36 7.76 10.91
C ILE A 643 16.13 9.08 11.11
N ASP A 644 16.67 9.65 10.03
CA ASP A 644 17.42 10.93 10.06
C ASP A 644 16.46 12.10 10.32
N ALA A 645 16.57 12.70 11.52
CA ALA A 645 15.76 13.85 11.90
C ALA A 645 16.01 15.08 11.02
N ASN A 646 17.25 15.32 10.60
CA ASN A 646 17.57 16.46 9.75
C ASN A 646 16.92 16.30 8.35
N TRP A 647 16.74 15.06 7.89
CA TRP A 647 16.10 14.77 6.60
C TRP A 647 14.61 15.08 6.65
N ILE A 648 13.94 14.65 7.72
CA ILE A 648 12.52 14.96 7.96
C ILE A 648 12.31 16.47 8.10
N ASP A 649 13.21 17.16 8.81
CA ASP A 649 13.14 18.61 8.95
C ASP A 649 13.26 19.34 7.61
N ALA A 650 14.18 18.90 6.74
CA ALA A 650 14.34 19.45 5.40
C ALA A 650 13.10 19.18 4.53
N LEU A 651 12.51 17.99 4.62
CA LEU A 651 11.25 17.64 3.95
C LEU A 651 10.10 18.56 4.40
N ILE A 652 9.92 18.71 5.72
CA ILE A 652 8.85 19.54 6.28
C ILE A 652 9.07 21.02 5.95
N ASP A 653 10.31 21.51 5.99
CA ASP A 653 10.61 22.89 5.58
C ASP A 653 10.23 23.14 4.11
N GLY A 654 10.55 22.20 3.22
CA GLY A 654 10.17 22.25 1.82
C GLY A 654 8.66 22.29 1.61
N ALA A 655 7.91 21.49 2.36
CA ALA A 655 6.45 21.48 2.31
C ALA A 655 5.84 22.82 2.79
N LEU A 656 6.32 23.34 3.93
CA LEU A 656 5.87 24.60 4.52
C LEU A 656 6.33 25.84 3.73
N SER A 657 7.26 25.69 2.77
CA SER A 657 7.67 26.77 1.86
C SER A 657 6.60 27.17 0.84
N THR A 658 5.57 26.34 0.67
CA THR A 658 4.47 26.62 -0.24
C THR A 658 3.55 27.71 0.29
N GLY A 659 2.89 28.44 -0.62
CA GLY A 659 1.96 29.51 -0.24
C GLY A 659 2.62 30.71 0.46
N ASN A 660 3.92 30.93 0.27
CA ASN A 660 4.59 32.12 0.78
C ASN A 660 4.10 33.38 0.03
N GLN A 661 3.66 34.38 0.79
CA GLN A 661 3.12 35.66 0.29
C GLN A 661 4.11 36.83 0.51
N LEU A 662 5.15 36.62 1.34
CA LEU A 662 6.17 37.61 1.65
C LEU A 662 7.41 37.41 0.77
N ASN A 663 7.89 38.49 0.17
CA ASN A 663 9.04 38.50 -0.76
C ASN A 663 10.41 38.62 -0.04
N GLU A 664 10.50 38.28 1.25
CA GLU A 664 11.75 38.39 2.01
C GLU A 664 12.47 37.04 2.14
N ASP A 665 13.79 37.11 2.38
CA ASP A 665 14.66 35.94 2.57
C ASP A 665 14.30 35.11 3.83
N GLU A 666 13.64 35.72 4.83
CA GLU A 666 13.25 35.07 6.10
C GLU A 666 11.72 34.91 6.23
N ASP A 667 11.24 33.66 6.14
CA ASP A 667 9.83 33.32 6.30
C ASP A 667 9.44 33.17 7.79
N VAL A 668 9.01 34.28 8.39
CA VAL A 668 8.64 34.39 9.81
C VAL A 668 7.46 33.48 10.19
N ILE A 669 6.43 33.40 9.34
CA ILE A 669 5.23 32.60 9.63
C ILE A 669 5.61 31.11 9.70
N ARG A 670 6.48 30.65 8.79
CA ARG A 670 6.99 29.27 8.82
C ARG A 670 7.72 28.94 10.11
N ILE A 671 8.49 29.87 10.68
CA ILE A 671 9.17 29.68 11.97
C ILE A 671 8.14 29.38 13.05
N TYR A 672 7.12 30.23 13.18
CA TYR A 672 6.10 30.07 14.22
C TYR A 672 5.26 28.80 14.03
N ILE A 673 4.98 28.40 12.78
CA ILE A 673 4.32 27.11 12.51
C ILE A 673 5.20 25.95 13.01
N LYS A 674 6.51 25.96 12.72
CA LYS A 674 7.45 24.95 13.24
C LYS A 674 7.52 24.99 14.78
N THR A 675 7.52 26.16 15.40
CA THR A 675 7.50 26.31 16.85
C THR A 675 6.23 25.69 17.46
N ALA A 676 5.06 25.91 16.86
CA ALA A 676 3.81 25.32 17.33
C ALA A 676 3.78 23.79 17.16
N ILE A 677 4.38 23.27 16.08
CA ILE A 677 4.57 21.81 15.92
C ILE A 677 5.54 21.28 16.99
N ASN A 678 6.59 22.02 17.33
CA ASN A 678 7.50 21.63 18.41
C ASN A 678 6.80 21.57 19.76
N SER A 679 5.95 22.55 20.08
CA SER A 679 5.10 22.52 21.27
C SER A 679 4.25 21.26 21.30
N TYR A 680 3.63 20.88 20.18
CA TYR A 680 2.90 19.60 20.10
C TYR A 680 3.79 18.38 20.42
N ILE A 681 5.05 18.36 19.96
CA ILE A 681 5.96 17.24 20.17
C ILE A 681 6.49 17.17 21.62
N THR A 682 6.68 18.33 22.27
CA THR A 682 7.27 18.42 23.60
C THR A 682 6.25 18.42 24.73
N ASP A 683 5.04 18.93 24.50
CA ASP A 683 4.05 19.14 25.54
C ASP A 683 3.36 17.83 25.93
N ASP A 684 3.18 17.64 27.24
CA ASP A 684 2.49 16.48 27.78
C ASP A 684 0.99 16.54 27.52
N ILE A 685 0.43 15.44 27.00
CA ILE A 685 -1.01 15.30 26.84
C ILE A 685 -1.62 15.03 28.22
N LYS A 686 -2.45 15.93 28.75
CA LYS A 686 -3.00 15.82 30.13
C LYS A 686 -3.66 14.47 30.43
N ASP A 687 -4.41 13.92 29.48
CA ASP A 687 -5.12 12.65 29.66
C ASP A 687 -4.17 11.43 29.73
N LEU A 688 -2.98 11.52 29.13
CA LEU A 688 -1.99 10.45 29.09
C LEU A 688 -0.76 10.68 30.00
N GLY A 689 -0.49 11.93 30.40
CA GLY A 689 0.67 12.31 31.22
C GLY A 689 2.02 12.14 30.52
N ARG A 690 2.06 12.20 29.18
CA ARG A 690 3.27 11.98 28.36
C ARG A 690 3.21 12.73 27.03
N PRO A 691 4.35 13.01 26.37
CA PRO A 691 4.37 13.60 25.04
C PRO A 691 3.96 12.57 23.97
N PRO A 692 3.53 13.01 22.78
CA PRO A 692 3.20 12.12 21.68
C PRO A 692 4.42 11.33 21.18
N GLN A 693 4.21 10.07 20.83
CA GLN A 693 5.29 9.17 20.39
C GLN A 693 5.57 9.32 18.89
N ILE A 694 6.86 9.41 18.54
CA ILE A 694 7.30 9.67 17.15
C ILE A 694 8.34 8.62 16.73
N PRO A 695 8.20 7.99 15.55
CA PRO A 695 9.12 6.95 15.07
C PRO A 695 10.59 7.35 14.96
N SER A 696 11.49 6.79 15.78
CA SER A 696 12.93 7.06 15.71
C SER A 696 13.76 5.95 15.05
N PHE A 697 13.29 4.70 15.20
CA PHE A 697 13.99 3.49 14.79
C PHE A 697 13.02 2.54 14.09
N GLY A 698 13.52 1.66 13.24
CA GLY A 698 12.67 0.69 12.54
C GLY A 698 13.46 -0.39 11.84
N PHE A 699 12.73 -1.28 11.16
CA PHE A 699 13.31 -2.27 10.27
C PHE A 699 12.46 -2.53 9.04
N PHE A 700 13.13 -3.03 8.00
CA PHE A 700 12.52 -3.70 6.86
C PHE A 700 12.82 -5.19 6.91
N MET A 701 11.81 -5.99 6.64
CA MET A 701 11.96 -7.43 6.40
C MET A 701 11.44 -7.75 5.01
N ARG A 702 12.35 -8.19 4.12
CA ARG A 702 11.99 -8.66 2.78
C ARG A 702 12.16 -10.17 2.73
N SER A 703 11.06 -10.92 2.78
CA SER A 703 11.09 -12.39 2.80
C SER A 703 9.77 -12.96 2.28
N ASP A 704 9.85 -14.13 1.65
CA ASP A 704 8.69 -14.92 1.23
C ASP A 704 7.83 -15.34 2.43
N ILE A 705 8.40 -15.39 3.65
CA ILE A 705 7.65 -15.60 4.90
C ILE A 705 6.57 -14.53 5.09
N VAL A 706 6.88 -13.26 4.79
CA VAL A 706 5.91 -12.15 4.90
C VAL A 706 4.81 -12.29 3.84
N SER A 707 5.13 -12.87 2.68
CA SER A 707 4.13 -13.13 1.64
C SER A 707 3.20 -14.29 2.00
N GLN A 708 3.72 -15.34 2.64
CA GLN A 708 2.94 -16.49 3.11
C GLN A 708 2.09 -16.15 4.34
N PHE A 709 2.64 -15.32 5.24
CA PHE A 709 2.00 -14.86 6.47
C PHE A 709 1.95 -13.32 6.52
N PRO A 710 0.96 -12.69 5.86
CA PRO A 710 0.82 -11.23 5.87
C PRO A 710 0.69 -10.66 7.29
N ASP A 711 0.09 -11.41 8.21
CA ASP A 711 -0.15 -10.98 9.60
C ASP A 711 0.94 -11.43 10.58
N LEU A 712 2.19 -11.53 10.12
CA LEU A 712 3.32 -11.95 10.96
C LEU A 712 3.37 -11.14 12.26
N LYS A 713 3.24 -11.81 13.40
CA LYS A 713 3.15 -11.13 14.69
C LYS A 713 4.54 -10.69 15.14
N VAL A 714 4.68 -9.40 15.40
CA VAL A 714 5.87 -8.77 15.96
C VAL A 714 5.60 -8.39 17.40
N THR A 715 6.40 -8.92 18.33
CA THR A 715 6.34 -8.52 19.75
C THR A 715 7.66 -7.87 20.14
N ALA A 716 7.60 -6.61 20.55
CA ALA A 716 8.76 -5.87 21.03
C ALA A 716 8.77 -5.83 22.56
N LYS A 717 9.91 -6.21 23.17
CA LYS A 717 10.14 -6.11 24.61
C LYS A 717 11.10 -4.96 24.91
N PHE A 718 10.70 -4.09 25.83
CA PHE A 718 11.48 -2.95 26.32
C PHE A 718 11.89 -3.17 27.78
N GLU A 719 12.93 -2.48 28.24
CA GLU A 719 13.48 -2.63 29.60
C GLU A 719 12.50 -2.15 30.70
N ASN A 720 11.73 -1.10 30.42
CA ASN A 720 10.64 -0.61 31.28
C ASN A 720 9.28 -0.98 30.65
N SER A 721 8.77 -2.16 31.01
CA SER A 721 7.49 -2.71 30.51
C SER A 721 6.26 -1.94 31.03
N ASP A 722 6.40 -1.20 32.14
CA ASP A 722 5.29 -0.54 32.86
C ASP A 722 5.02 0.90 32.42
N ASP A 723 5.76 1.39 31.42
CA ASP A 723 5.45 2.68 30.81
C ASP A 723 4.22 2.50 29.91
N ASN A 724 3.15 3.28 30.10
CA ASN A 724 1.88 3.24 29.35
C ASN A 724 2.02 3.61 27.85
N ARG A 725 3.18 3.30 27.25
CA ARG A 725 3.62 3.57 25.88
C ARG A 725 3.25 2.43 24.94
N VAL A 726 3.02 2.79 23.68
CA VAL A 726 2.80 1.80 22.63
C VAL A 726 4.13 1.16 22.26
N ASN A 727 4.12 -0.17 22.14
CA ASN A 727 5.30 -0.95 21.77
C ASN A 727 5.67 -0.78 20.30
N ILE A 728 4.68 -0.68 19.40
CA ILE A 728 4.85 -0.57 17.95
C ILE A 728 4.04 0.63 17.45
N LEU A 729 4.70 1.57 16.77
CA LEU A 729 4.04 2.80 16.30
C LEU A 729 3.37 2.64 14.93
N ARG A 730 4.02 1.90 14.02
CA ARG A 730 3.51 1.56 12.69
C ARG A 730 3.97 0.16 12.33
N HIS A 731 3.06 -0.65 11.84
CA HIS A 731 3.30 -2.00 11.34
C HIS A 731 2.48 -2.17 10.07
N GLU A 732 3.15 -2.35 8.92
CA GLU A 732 2.47 -2.41 7.63
C GLU A 732 3.29 -3.20 6.60
N ASN A 733 2.61 -3.96 5.75
CA ASN A 733 3.20 -4.57 4.57
C ASN A 733 3.11 -3.59 3.39
N ILE A 734 4.23 -2.95 3.04
CA ILE A 734 4.28 -1.96 1.95
C ILE A 734 4.10 -2.63 0.59
N ASN A 735 4.62 -3.85 0.44
CA ASN A 735 4.53 -4.63 -0.79
C ASN A 735 4.47 -6.13 -0.44
N ASN A 736 4.13 -6.98 -1.42
CA ASN A 736 4.12 -8.43 -1.22
C ASN A 736 5.53 -8.91 -0.83
N GLY A 737 5.66 -9.47 0.38
CA GLY A 737 6.94 -9.90 0.94
C GLY A 737 7.79 -8.81 1.59
N VAL A 738 7.34 -7.55 1.73
CA VAL A 738 8.10 -6.47 2.40
C VAL A 738 7.30 -5.85 3.55
N MET A 739 7.77 -6.09 4.77
CA MET A 739 7.20 -5.57 6.02
C MET A 739 8.02 -4.38 6.56
N LEU A 740 7.33 -3.33 6.99
CA LEU A 740 7.88 -2.16 7.69
C LEU A 740 7.35 -2.10 9.12
N CYS A 741 8.27 -2.00 10.09
CA CYS A 741 7.93 -1.75 11.48
C CYS A 741 8.69 -0.54 12.03
N LEU A 742 7.99 0.33 12.76
CA LEU A 742 8.53 1.55 13.35
C LEU A 742 8.36 1.59 14.88
N PHE A 743 9.39 2.07 15.56
CA PHE A 743 9.52 2.17 17.01
C PHE A 743 9.87 3.60 17.45
N ASP A 744 9.42 3.99 18.64
CA ASP A 744 9.80 5.25 19.32
C ASP A 744 11.23 5.20 19.86
N ARG A 745 11.69 4.01 20.27
CA ARG A 745 12.92 3.80 21.05
C ARG A 745 13.91 2.95 20.27
N SER A 746 15.18 3.32 20.32
CA SER A 746 16.27 2.57 19.68
C SER A 746 16.93 1.61 20.67
N PRO A 747 17.65 0.58 20.20
CA PRO A 747 18.43 -0.31 21.07
C PRO A 747 19.59 0.38 21.82
N VAL A 748 19.97 1.60 21.44
CA VAL A 748 21.15 2.33 21.95
C VAL A 748 20.77 3.50 22.87
N ASP A 749 19.47 3.78 23.04
CA ASP A 749 18.99 4.92 23.83
C ASP A 749 18.66 4.51 25.27
N ASP A 750 19.51 4.93 26.22
CA ASP A 750 19.36 4.66 27.65
C ASP A 750 18.31 5.55 28.32
N SER A 751 17.94 6.69 27.73
CA SER A 751 17.14 7.73 28.39
C SER A 751 15.63 7.43 28.47
N ARG A 752 15.11 6.64 27.53
CA ARG A 752 13.66 6.34 27.34
C ARG A 752 13.32 4.84 27.50
N GLY A 753 14.30 4.03 27.92
CA GLY A 753 14.26 2.57 28.00
C GLY A 753 14.66 1.91 26.68
N CYS A 754 15.65 1.01 26.72
CA CYS A 754 16.18 0.38 25.51
C CYS A 754 15.24 -0.71 24.96
N LEU A 755 15.30 -0.94 23.65
CA LEU A 755 14.67 -2.10 22.99
C LEU A 755 15.54 -3.34 23.22
N LYS A 756 15.04 -4.33 23.96
CA LYS A 756 15.83 -5.52 24.39
C LYS A 756 15.72 -6.70 23.43
N SER A 757 14.51 -6.99 22.94
CA SER A 757 14.31 -8.09 22.01
C SER A 757 13.09 -7.90 21.11
N LEU A 758 13.20 -8.37 19.87
CA LEU A 758 12.08 -8.54 18.95
C LEU A 758 11.79 -10.02 18.78
N LYS A 759 10.53 -10.41 18.98
CA LYS A 759 10.05 -11.78 18.78
C LYS A 759 9.09 -11.79 17.58
N PHE A 760 9.44 -12.56 16.56
CA PHE A 760 8.59 -12.83 15.41
C PHE A 760 7.94 -14.19 15.58
N THR A 761 6.62 -14.23 15.48
CA THR A 761 5.84 -15.46 15.58
C THR A 761 4.82 -15.51 14.45
N GLN A 762 4.54 -16.72 13.95
CA GLN A 762 3.41 -16.92 13.03
C GLN A 762 2.11 -16.39 13.67
N PRO A 763 1.20 -15.79 12.89
CA PRO A 763 -0.07 -15.30 13.41
C PRO A 763 -0.90 -16.46 13.98
N PRO A 764 -1.41 -16.36 15.22
CA PRO A 764 -2.26 -17.39 15.85
C PRO A 764 -3.48 -17.81 15.03
N HIS A 765 -4.06 -16.90 14.23
CA HIS A 765 -5.22 -17.19 13.40
C HIS A 765 -4.87 -17.82 12.04
N GLN A 766 -3.61 -17.74 11.57
CA GLN A 766 -3.14 -18.39 10.33
C GLN A 766 -2.11 -19.50 10.61
N GLN A 767 -2.08 -20.06 11.83
CA GLN A 767 -1.23 -21.20 12.12
C GLN A 767 -1.60 -22.35 11.18
N SER A 768 -0.59 -22.93 10.55
CA SER A 768 -0.80 -24.09 9.68
C SER A 768 -1.13 -25.34 10.49
N PHE A 769 -1.84 -26.26 9.84
CA PHE A 769 -2.11 -27.58 10.40
C PHE A 769 -1.31 -28.61 9.62
N ALA A 770 -0.80 -29.62 10.32
CA ALA A 770 -0.07 -30.72 9.73
C ALA A 770 -0.64 -32.04 10.27
N SER A 771 -0.63 -33.09 9.43
CA SER A 771 -1.09 -34.43 9.83
C SER A 771 -0.12 -35.12 10.79
N SER A 772 1.17 -34.80 10.69
CA SER A 772 2.27 -35.54 11.30
C SER A 772 3.55 -34.71 11.30
N THR A 773 4.55 -35.15 12.07
CA THR A 773 5.92 -34.60 12.06
C THR A 773 6.71 -35.05 10.84
N THR A 774 6.40 -36.24 10.33
CA THR A 774 6.96 -36.77 9.07
C THR A 774 5.93 -37.70 8.43
N LEU A 775 5.62 -37.46 7.16
CA LEU A 775 4.72 -38.29 6.36
C LEU A 775 5.44 -38.90 5.17
N GLY A 776 5.44 -40.22 5.07
CA GLY A 776 5.99 -40.95 3.92
C GLY A 776 5.01 -41.97 3.35
N GLU A 777 5.42 -42.60 2.24
CA GLU A 777 4.64 -43.68 1.61
C GLU A 777 4.47 -44.91 2.51
N THR A 778 5.44 -45.16 3.39
CA THR A 778 5.55 -46.38 4.21
C THR A 778 5.33 -46.15 5.70
N SER A 779 5.33 -44.90 6.18
CA SER A 779 5.12 -44.61 7.60
C SER A 779 4.62 -43.18 7.85
N ILE A 780 3.95 -43.01 9.00
CA ILE A 780 3.53 -41.72 9.53
C ILE A 780 4.00 -41.59 10.98
N MET A 781 4.61 -40.45 11.31
CA MET A 781 5.16 -40.16 12.64
C MET A 781 4.39 -39.01 13.30
N ILE A 782 3.77 -39.24 14.46
CA ILE A 782 2.98 -38.22 15.18
C ILE A 782 3.56 -37.97 16.57
N SER A 783 3.93 -36.72 16.86
CA SER A 783 4.31 -36.25 18.20
C SER A 783 3.08 -35.79 19.00
N TYR A 784 2.89 -36.33 20.21
CA TYR A 784 1.83 -35.88 21.12
C TYR A 784 2.26 -34.60 21.84
N ARG A 785 1.36 -33.62 21.96
CA ARG A 785 1.64 -32.30 22.55
C ARG A 785 1.00 -32.15 23.93
N LYS A 786 1.66 -31.41 24.82
CA LYS A 786 1.05 -30.97 26.08
C LYS A 786 -0.07 -29.96 25.81
N MET A 787 -1.21 -30.11 26.49
CA MET A 787 -2.36 -29.20 26.40
C MET A 787 -2.95 -28.93 27.78
N TYR A 788 -3.22 -27.67 28.08
CA TYR A 788 -3.66 -27.21 29.40
C TYR A 788 -5.12 -26.74 29.34
N SER A 789 -5.91 -27.07 30.36
CA SER A 789 -7.30 -26.58 30.50
C SER A 789 -7.36 -25.17 31.08
N GLU A 790 -6.44 -24.83 31.98
CA GLU A 790 -6.23 -23.49 32.54
C GLU A 790 -4.79 -23.04 32.29
N TYR A 791 -4.58 -21.74 32.08
CA TYR A 791 -3.27 -21.19 31.74
C TYR A 791 -2.34 -21.18 32.96
N GLU A 792 -1.22 -21.89 32.87
CA GLU A 792 -0.16 -21.87 33.88
C GLU A 792 1.15 -21.39 33.22
N ALA A 793 1.69 -20.27 33.69
CA ALA A 793 2.75 -19.52 33.00
C ALA A 793 4.15 -20.16 33.04
N ASP A 794 4.36 -21.15 33.91
CA ASP A 794 5.70 -21.65 34.27
C ASP A 794 6.15 -22.93 33.54
N GLU A 795 5.30 -23.57 32.73
CA GLU A 795 5.70 -24.71 31.89
C GLU A 795 5.64 -24.42 30.38
N PRO A 796 6.73 -24.64 29.61
CA PRO A 796 6.70 -24.48 28.16
C PRO A 796 5.84 -25.57 27.49
N LEU A 797 5.01 -25.17 26.53
CA LEU A 797 4.37 -26.07 25.56
C LEU A 797 5.44 -26.91 24.87
N GLY A 798 5.36 -28.23 25.03
CA GLY A 798 6.35 -29.18 24.53
C GLY A 798 5.75 -30.53 24.15
N GLU A 799 6.59 -31.46 23.70
CA GLU A 799 6.17 -32.83 23.43
C GLU A 799 5.84 -33.56 24.74
N LEU A 800 4.70 -34.25 24.76
CA LEU A 800 4.23 -35.03 25.90
C LEU A 800 5.02 -36.35 26.03
N GLN A 801 5.43 -36.92 24.90
CA GLN A 801 6.17 -38.19 24.81
C GLN A 801 6.89 -38.31 23.47
N SER A 802 7.77 -39.33 23.37
CA SER A 802 8.41 -39.71 22.11
C SER A 802 7.39 -39.94 21.00
N PRO A 803 7.70 -39.56 19.75
CA PRO A 803 6.78 -39.67 18.63
C PRO A 803 6.36 -41.13 18.39
N ALA A 804 5.07 -41.32 18.10
CA ALA A 804 4.52 -42.62 17.73
C ALA A 804 4.59 -42.79 16.20
N ILE A 805 4.94 -43.99 15.75
CA ILE A 805 5.14 -44.32 14.33
C ILE A 805 4.18 -45.44 13.96
N TRP A 806 3.43 -45.27 12.88
CA TRP A 806 2.62 -46.33 12.25
C TRP A 806 3.19 -46.66 10.89
N HIS A 807 3.31 -47.94 10.57
CA HIS A 807 3.85 -48.43 9.31
C HIS A 807 2.75 -48.93 8.36
N ASN A 808 3.05 -48.87 7.07
CA ASN A 808 2.25 -49.45 6.00
C ASN A 808 3.12 -50.42 5.17
N PRO A 809 2.94 -51.75 5.28
CA PRO A 809 1.95 -52.47 6.11
C PRO A 809 2.27 -52.45 7.63
N PRO A 810 1.29 -52.73 8.50
CA PRO A 810 1.45 -52.66 9.95
C PRO A 810 2.57 -53.57 10.45
N SER A 811 3.45 -53.04 11.31
CA SER A 811 4.60 -53.76 11.88
C SER A 811 4.35 -54.19 13.34
N PRO A 812 5.02 -55.25 13.86
CA PRO A 812 4.80 -55.77 15.23
C PRO A 812 5.16 -54.85 16.42
N GLY A 813 5.35 -53.55 16.19
CA GLY A 813 5.62 -52.53 17.22
C GLY A 813 4.76 -51.28 17.07
N ASP A 814 3.78 -51.28 16.16
CA ASP A 814 2.93 -50.12 15.90
C ASP A 814 1.90 -49.92 17.03
N PRO A 815 1.49 -48.67 17.33
CA PRO A 815 0.48 -48.38 18.34
C PRO A 815 -0.88 -49.06 18.03
N PRO A 816 -1.64 -49.47 19.06
CA PRO A 816 -2.97 -50.01 18.87
C PRO A 816 -3.90 -48.91 18.36
N ASN A 817 -4.56 -49.13 17.22
CA ASN A 817 -5.45 -48.25 16.46
C ASN A 817 -4.78 -47.52 15.27
N PRO A 818 -5.26 -47.72 14.02
CA PRO A 818 -4.77 -46.99 12.86
C PRO A 818 -5.30 -45.55 12.85
N VAL A 819 -4.42 -44.60 12.53
CA VAL A 819 -4.72 -43.16 12.51
C VAL A 819 -4.77 -42.56 11.10
N PHE A 820 -4.27 -43.29 10.10
CA PHE A 820 -4.14 -42.81 8.72
C PHE A 820 -4.43 -43.93 7.70
N VAL A 821 -5.03 -43.56 6.56
CA VAL A 821 -5.38 -44.46 5.45
C VAL A 821 -4.63 -44.03 4.19
N TRP A 822 -3.69 -44.86 3.75
CA TRP A 822 -2.94 -44.63 2.50
C TRP A 822 -3.81 -44.91 1.25
N GLY A 823 -4.53 -46.04 1.22
CA GLY A 823 -5.27 -46.53 0.04
C GLY A 823 -4.42 -47.43 -0.87
N GLN A 824 -5.01 -48.02 -1.93
CA GLN A 824 -4.24 -48.74 -2.95
C GLN A 824 -3.28 -47.73 -3.62
N SER A 825 -1.98 -47.95 -3.50
CA SER A 825 -0.94 -47.05 -4.02
C SER A 825 -0.99 -45.59 -3.53
N GLY A 826 -1.59 -45.31 -2.36
CA GLY A 826 -1.58 -43.95 -1.80
C GLY A 826 -2.61 -42.98 -2.40
N GLU A 827 -3.72 -43.47 -2.96
CA GLU A 827 -4.74 -42.60 -3.57
C GLU A 827 -5.64 -41.89 -2.54
N ILE A 828 -5.99 -42.54 -1.43
CA ILE A 828 -7.01 -42.05 -0.48
C ILE A 828 -6.43 -40.93 0.42
N ARG A 829 -5.29 -41.18 1.08
CA ARG A 829 -4.49 -40.17 1.83
C ARG A 829 -5.27 -39.44 2.92
N THR A 830 -6.06 -40.17 3.72
CA THR A 830 -6.93 -39.55 4.73
C THR A 830 -6.49 -39.85 6.16
N LEU A 831 -6.51 -38.82 7.00
CA LEU A 831 -6.43 -38.93 8.45
C LEU A 831 -7.77 -39.44 8.99
N ILE A 832 -7.74 -40.25 10.06
CA ILE A 832 -8.92 -40.72 10.79
C ILE A 832 -9.06 -39.88 12.07
N PRO A 833 -9.81 -38.74 12.06
CA PRO A 833 -9.77 -37.79 13.17
C PRO A 833 -10.32 -38.38 14.48
N ARG A 834 -11.31 -39.28 14.38
CA ARG A 834 -11.95 -39.92 15.53
C ARG A 834 -11.00 -40.82 16.32
N SER A 835 -10.19 -41.63 15.63
CA SER A 835 -9.20 -42.51 16.26
C SER A 835 -8.04 -41.70 16.85
N LEU A 836 -7.55 -40.71 16.08
CA LEU A 836 -6.49 -39.82 16.55
C LEU A 836 -6.91 -39.04 17.80
N ALA A 837 -8.11 -38.45 17.81
CA ALA A 837 -8.62 -37.70 18.96
C ALA A 837 -8.69 -38.56 20.23
N GLN A 838 -9.11 -39.82 20.10
CA GLN A 838 -9.16 -40.74 21.24
C GLN A 838 -7.74 -41.07 21.75
N SER A 839 -6.81 -41.37 20.86
CA SER A 839 -5.41 -41.66 21.21
C SER A 839 -4.74 -40.48 21.94
N VAL A 840 -4.96 -39.25 21.45
CA VAL A 840 -4.43 -38.02 22.06
C VAL A 840 -5.05 -37.79 23.43
N TYR A 841 -6.37 -37.97 23.56
CA TYR A 841 -7.08 -37.84 24.83
C TYR A 841 -6.54 -38.82 25.88
N ASP A 842 -6.41 -40.11 25.53
CA ASP A 842 -5.92 -41.14 26.44
C ASP A 842 -4.47 -40.85 26.88
N ALA A 843 -3.63 -40.33 25.98
CA ALA A 843 -2.26 -39.92 26.30
C ALA A 843 -2.21 -38.72 27.26
N LEU A 844 -3.07 -37.70 27.04
CA LEU A 844 -3.13 -36.51 27.89
C LEU A 844 -3.59 -36.86 29.32
N VAL A 845 -4.67 -37.61 29.47
CA VAL A 845 -5.21 -38.04 30.78
C VAL A 845 -4.20 -38.88 31.55
N ALA A 846 -3.41 -39.72 30.85
CA ALA A 846 -2.41 -40.57 31.49
C ALA A 846 -1.19 -39.78 32.01
N LYS A 847 -0.77 -38.69 31.34
CA LYS A 847 0.54 -38.05 31.55
C LYS A 847 0.51 -36.60 32.05
N MET A 848 -0.60 -35.86 31.90
CA MET A 848 -0.70 -34.45 32.31
C MET A 848 -1.11 -34.29 33.78
N LYS A 849 -0.22 -34.71 34.68
CA LYS A 849 -0.36 -34.47 36.14
C LYS A 849 0.78 -33.56 36.61
N SER A 850 0.47 -32.55 37.42
CA SER A 850 1.46 -31.67 38.03
C SER A 850 2.34 -32.42 39.04
N GLN A 851 3.47 -31.84 39.45
CA GLN A 851 4.37 -32.41 40.48
C GLN A 851 3.64 -32.60 41.83
N ASP A 852 2.61 -31.79 42.10
CA ASP A 852 1.76 -31.86 43.30
C ASP A 852 0.56 -32.81 43.15
N GLY A 853 0.41 -33.48 42.00
CA GLY A 853 -0.68 -34.42 41.73
C GLY A 853 -2.00 -33.78 41.26
N THR A 854 -2.05 -32.46 41.06
CA THR A 854 -3.19 -31.76 40.44
C THR A 854 -3.28 -32.08 38.95
N GLU A 855 -4.50 -32.31 38.44
CA GLU A 855 -4.74 -32.59 37.03
C GLU A 855 -4.67 -31.30 36.22
N LEU A 856 -3.69 -31.20 35.32
CA LEU A 856 -3.48 -30.02 34.45
C LEU A 856 -4.45 -29.98 33.25
N PHE A 857 -5.11 -31.11 33.00
CA PHE A 857 -6.09 -31.31 31.93
C PHE A 857 -7.35 -31.95 32.51
N THR A 858 -8.45 -31.19 32.53
CA THR A 858 -9.69 -31.55 33.26
C THR A 858 -10.85 -31.94 32.33
N GLU A 859 -10.60 -32.04 31.03
CA GLU A 859 -11.65 -32.39 30.06
C GLU A 859 -12.09 -33.85 30.16
N THR A 860 -13.39 -34.08 29.99
CA THR A 860 -14.03 -35.40 30.20
C THR A 860 -14.17 -36.26 28.95
N LYS A 861 -14.02 -35.67 27.75
CA LYS A 861 -14.19 -36.32 26.45
C LYS A 861 -13.27 -35.66 25.41
N PRO A 862 -12.91 -36.37 24.31
CA PRO A 862 -12.17 -35.75 23.22
C PRO A 862 -12.98 -34.63 22.56
N THR A 863 -12.42 -33.43 22.49
CA THR A 863 -13.04 -32.22 21.94
C THR A 863 -12.41 -31.79 20.61
N SER A 864 -13.16 -30.99 19.83
CA SER A 864 -12.61 -30.36 18.62
C SER A 864 -11.49 -29.36 18.95
N ALA A 865 -11.62 -28.61 20.05
CA ALA A 865 -10.59 -27.69 20.52
C ALA A 865 -9.25 -28.41 20.78
N MET A 866 -9.28 -29.59 21.42
CA MET A 866 -8.09 -30.42 21.65
C MET A 866 -7.45 -30.88 20.32
N MET A 867 -8.27 -31.31 19.36
CA MET A 867 -7.77 -31.67 18.02
C MET A 867 -7.16 -30.49 17.29
N GLY A 868 -7.77 -29.30 17.37
CA GLY A 868 -7.24 -28.08 16.79
C GLY A 868 -5.88 -27.67 17.37
N VAL A 869 -5.61 -27.96 18.65
CA VAL A 869 -4.28 -27.74 19.26
C VAL A 869 -3.28 -28.81 18.85
N HIS A 870 -3.73 -30.07 18.75
CA HIS A 870 -2.88 -31.19 18.35
C HIS A 870 -2.36 -31.05 16.93
N LEU A 871 -3.26 -30.76 15.99
CA LEU A 871 -2.98 -30.66 14.56
C LEU A 871 -2.19 -29.41 14.17
N ASN A 872 -2.03 -28.43 15.08
CA ASN A 872 -1.21 -27.26 14.80
C ASN A 872 0.19 -27.69 14.37
N SER A 873 0.79 -26.99 13.41
CA SER A 873 2.21 -27.15 13.10
C SER A 873 3.07 -26.62 14.27
N SER A 874 4.36 -26.94 14.24
CA SER A 874 5.30 -26.37 15.20
C SER A 874 5.45 -24.87 14.93
N THR A 875 5.15 -24.04 15.93
CA THR A 875 5.31 -22.60 15.79
C THR A 875 6.78 -22.23 15.90
N TYR A 876 7.40 -21.89 14.77
CA TYR A 876 8.74 -21.34 14.76
C TYR A 876 8.74 -19.89 15.23
N ILE A 877 9.74 -19.55 16.04
CA ILE A 877 9.89 -18.23 16.64
C ILE A 877 11.28 -17.74 16.29
N LEU A 878 11.36 -16.61 15.58
CA LEU A 878 12.62 -15.90 15.40
C LEU A 878 12.73 -14.86 16.53
N ASN A 879 13.69 -15.08 17.43
CA ASN A 879 13.98 -14.15 18.52
C ASN A 879 15.26 -13.38 18.18
N VAL A 880 15.13 -12.07 17.99
CA VAL A 880 16.24 -11.14 17.79
C VAL A 880 16.50 -10.44 19.11
N GLY A 881 17.52 -10.89 19.84
CA GLY A 881 17.99 -10.22 21.04
C GLY A 881 19.03 -9.13 20.70
N TYR A 882 18.91 -7.97 21.32
CA TYR A 882 19.96 -6.97 21.31
C TYR A 882 20.89 -7.25 22.49
N GLY A 883 22.06 -7.84 22.20
CA GLY A 883 23.09 -7.99 23.21
C GLY A 883 23.73 -6.64 23.52
N VAL A 884 24.04 -6.37 24.80
CA VAL A 884 24.99 -5.33 25.19
C VAL A 884 26.39 -5.80 24.77
N VAL A 885 26.65 -5.80 23.46
CA VAL A 885 28.02 -5.88 22.97
C VAL A 885 28.58 -4.50 23.25
N ALA A 886 29.45 -4.42 24.27
CA ALA A 886 30.25 -3.24 24.54
C ALA A 886 30.81 -2.77 23.19
N ALA A 887 30.26 -1.67 22.67
CA ALA A 887 30.74 -1.08 21.45
C ALA A 887 32.21 -0.74 21.70
N THR A 888 33.13 -1.53 21.16
CA THR A 888 34.49 -1.06 20.99
C THR A 888 34.37 0.19 20.14
N PRO A 889 34.76 1.37 20.67
CA PRO A 889 34.60 2.60 19.93
C PRO A 889 35.50 2.46 18.71
N TYR A 890 34.90 2.46 17.52
CA TYR A 890 35.63 2.86 16.33
C TYR A 890 36.09 4.29 16.59
N ASP A 891 37.41 4.39 16.78
CA ASP A 891 38.19 5.58 17.09
C ASP A 891 37.90 6.66 16.04
N THR A 892 36.87 7.47 16.30
CA THR A 892 36.67 8.76 15.65
C THR A 892 37.02 9.81 16.69
N LYS A 893 38.29 10.23 16.66
CA LYS A 893 38.72 11.47 17.29
C LYS A 893 37.86 12.62 16.75
N GLY A 894 36.88 13.03 17.55
CA GLY A 894 35.99 14.15 17.27
C GLY A 894 34.89 14.24 18.32
N ASP A 895 35.21 14.87 19.46
CA ASP A 895 34.32 15.41 20.51
C ASP A 895 32.95 14.74 20.70
N ALA A 896 32.90 13.74 21.59
CA ALA A 896 31.68 13.09 22.03
C ALA A 896 31.17 13.68 23.35
N SER A 897 30.10 14.48 23.26
CA SER A 897 28.93 14.33 24.12
C SER A 897 27.72 14.28 23.20
N THR A 898 27.53 13.15 22.52
CA THR A 898 26.39 12.88 21.64
C THR A 898 25.19 12.43 22.47
N THR A 899 24.60 13.36 23.22
CA THR A 899 23.28 13.15 23.83
C THR A 899 22.25 13.10 22.70
N ILE A 900 21.45 12.02 22.63
CA ILE A 900 20.30 11.91 21.73
C ILE A 900 19.29 12.99 22.16
N GLN A 901 19.27 14.13 21.47
CA GLN A 901 18.31 15.19 21.73
C GLN A 901 16.93 14.83 21.18
N ASP A 902 15.89 15.20 21.94
CA ASP A 902 14.48 15.00 21.61
C ASP A 902 14.11 15.50 20.20
N ARG A 903 13.15 14.83 19.55
CA ARG A 903 12.76 15.05 18.15
C ARG A 903 11.96 16.33 17.90
N THR A 904 12.55 17.50 18.08
CA THR A 904 11.97 18.80 17.71
C THR A 904 12.37 19.23 16.29
N LEU A 905 11.51 19.93 15.55
CA LEU A 905 11.85 20.60 14.30
C LEU A 905 12.81 21.76 14.56
N MET A 906 13.82 21.94 13.71
CA MET A 906 14.75 23.07 13.85
C MET A 906 14.05 24.43 13.59
N THR A 907 14.04 25.30 14.60
CA THR A 907 13.56 26.69 14.56
C THR A 907 14.72 27.65 14.82
N PHE A 908 15.00 28.58 13.91
CA PHE A 908 15.94 29.67 14.18
C PHE A 908 15.13 30.90 14.62
N MET A 909 15.29 31.33 15.87
CA MET A 909 14.96 32.71 16.25
C MET A 909 16.28 33.48 16.34
N PRO A 910 16.41 34.67 15.73
CA PRO A 910 17.49 35.56 16.11
C PRO A 910 17.35 35.84 17.63
N PRO A 911 18.46 35.98 18.38
CA PRO A 911 18.39 36.28 19.80
C PRO A 911 17.56 37.55 19.97
N THR A 912 16.39 37.42 20.61
CA THR A 912 15.68 38.55 21.18
C THR A 912 16.67 39.23 22.11
N SER A 913 17.17 40.41 21.72
CA SER A 913 18.03 41.21 22.57
C SER A 913 17.25 41.58 23.83
N GLU A 914 17.48 40.83 24.91
CA GLU A 914 17.15 41.28 26.24
C GLU A 914 17.95 42.55 26.53
N SER A 915 17.23 43.60 26.90
CA SER A 915 17.66 44.89 27.44
C SER A 915 19.14 45.27 27.25
N ALA A 916 19.47 45.92 26.14
CA ALA A 916 20.66 46.77 26.10
C ALA A 916 20.33 48.12 26.75
N LYS A 917 20.84 48.33 27.96
CA LYS A 917 20.95 49.64 28.61
C LYS A 917 21.88 50.54 27.79
N ASP A 918 21.46 51.80 27.65
CA ASP A 918 22.14 53.03 27.23
C ASP A 918 23.24 52.97 26.14
N PRO A 919 23.13 53.76 25.05
CA PRO A 919 24.22 53.94 24.11
C PRO A 919 25.24 54.95 24.68
N PRO A 920 26.55 54.65 24.69
CA PRO A 920 27.56 55.66 24.91
C PRO A 920 27.78 56.51 23.64
N LYS A 921 28.13 57.77 23.89
CA LYS A 921 28.21 58.91 22.99
C LYS A 921 29.21 58.77 21.83
N GLU A 922 28.88 59.51 20.78
CA GLU A 922 29.64 59.82 19.57
C GLU A 922 31.14 60.06 19.76
N SER A 923 31.94 59.50 18.85
CA SER A 923 33.17 60.11 18.37
C SER A 923 33.37 59.81 16.87
N ASN A 924 33.61 60.87 16.11
CA ASN A 924 33.65 60.98 14.65
C ASN A 924 34.88 60.29 13.98
N PRO A 925 34.96 60.26 12.63
CA PRO A 925 35.47 59.12 11.86
C PRO A 925 36.94 59.25 11.40
N ALA A 926 37.59 58.11 11.13
CA ALA A 926 38.81 58.08 10.32
C ALA A 926 38.96 56.77 9.52
N ALA A 927 39.21 56.97 8.21
CA ALA A 927 39.97 56.14 7.27
C ALA A 927 39.52 54.69 6.94
N ASN A 928 38.97 54.57 5.73
CA ASN A 928 38.96 53.34 4.91
C ASN A 928 40.38 52.76 4.69
N PRO A 929 40.47 51.44 4.46
CA PRO A 929 41.14 50.99 3.24
C PRO A 929 40.25 50.05 2.41
N LYS A 930 40.33 50.29 1.10
CA LYS A 930 39.64 49.57 0.02
C LYS A 930 40.21 48.16 -0.15
N SER A 931 39.35 47.16 -0.36
CA SER A 931 39.69 45.99 -1.16
C SER A 931 38.69 45.87 -2.31
N ASN A 932 39.25 45.95 -3.53
CA ASN A 932 38.55 45.80 -4.80
C ASN A 932 38.10 44.36 -4.99
N THR A 933 36.82 44.14 -5.28
CA THR A 933 36.42 43.04 -6.16
C THR A 933 35.30 43.55 -7.05
N GLN A 934 35.57 43.63 -8.35
CA GLN A 934 34.67 44.18 -9.36
C GLN A 934 33.47 43.26 -9.55
N VAL A 935 32.27 43.77 -9.26
CA VAL A 935 31.00 43.17 -9.66
C VAL A 935 30.57 43.83 -10.97
N VAL A 936 30.42 43.02 -12.01
CA VAL A 936 29.87 43.42 -13.31
C VAL A 936 28.36 43.68 -13.16
N PRO A 937 27.81 44.83 -13.59
CA PRO A 937 26.38 45.11 -13.45
C PRO A 937 25.57 44.33 -14.50
N THR A 938 24.55 43.60 -14.06
CA THR A 938 23.51 43.02 -14.92
C THR A 938 22.38 44.04 -15.10
N PRO A 939 21.78 44.19 -16.29
CA PRO A 939 20.85 45.27 -16.59
C PRO A 939 19.45 45.08 -15.95
N THR A 940 18.86 46.21 -15.60
CA THR A 940 17.51 46.42 -15.08
C THR A 940 16.42 45.88 -16.02
N PRO A 941 15.36 45.21 -15.51
CA PRO A 941 14.22 44.82 -16.32
C PRO A 941 13.15 45.92 -16.33
N GLU A 942 12.99 46.60 -17.46
CA GLU A 942 11.77 47.35 -17.76
C GLU A 942 10.83 46.53 -18.65
N ASN A 943 9.54 46.57 -18.28
CA ASN A 943 8.35 46.31 -19.09
C ASN A 943 8.18 44.95 -19.77
N ARG A 944 7.43 44.04 -19.11
CA ARG A 944 6.45 43.18 -19.80
C ARG A 944 5.17 43.02 -19.00
N GLY A 945 4.07 43.40 -19.64
CA GLY A 945 2.73 43.43 -19.08
C GLY A 945 2.12 42.06 -18.81
N ALA A 946 1.02 42.13 -18.05
CA ALA A 946 0.21 41.01 -17.61
C ALA A 946 -0.27 40.11 -18.76
N VAL A 947 -0.03 38.80 -18.64
CA VAL A 947 -0.77 37.78 -19.38
C VAL A 947 -1.42 36.81 -18.39
N ARG A 948 -2.73 36.72 -18.53
CA ARG A 948 -3.71 35.95 -17.77
C ARG A 948 -3.52 34.45 -18.01
N ASN A 949 -3.61 33.67 -16.93
CA ASN A 949 -3.51 32.20 -16.88
C ASN A 949 -4.28 31.47 -17.99
N LYS A 950 -3.62 30.49 -18.63
CA LYS A 950 -4.26 29.29 -19.17
C LYS A 950 -3.50 28.06 -18.66
N SER A 951 -4.27 27.08 -18.20
CA SER A 951 -3.88 25.85 -17.52
C SER A 951 -2.72 25.11 -18.20
N MET A 952 -1.74 24.67 -17.41
CA MET A 952 -0.75 23.67 -17.82
C MET A 952 -1.44 22.31 -18.04
N PRO A 953 -1.10 21.57 -19.11
CA PRO A 953 -1.42 20.16 -19.20
C PRO A 953 -0.52 19.33 -18.25
N PRO A 954 -0.96 18.13 -17.83
CA PRO A 954 -0.23 17.25 -16.89
C PRO A 954 1.09 16.71 -17.48
N PRO A 955 2.02 16.18 -16.65
CA PRO A 955 3.37 15.79 -17.06
C PRO A 955 3.40 14.69 -18.14
N PRO A 956 4.46 14.66 -18.96
CA PRO A 956 4.57 13.80 -20.13
C PRO A 956 5.07 12.43 -19.68
N ASN A 957 4.30 11.39 -19.90
CA ASN A 957 4.73 10.00 -20.17
C ASN A 957 3.43 9.17 -20.15
N PHE A 958 3.20 8.39 -21.21
CA PHE A 958 1.93 7.76 -21.62
C PHE A 958 1.00 8.67 -22.42
N HIS A 959 1.29 8.78 -23.73
CA HIS A 959 0.24 9.10 -24.69
C HIS A 959 -0.41 7.76 -25.09
N PRO A 960 -1.61 7.40 -24.57
CA PRO A 960 -2.32 6.24 -25.08
C PRO A 960 -2.61 6.44 -26.57
N LEU A 961 -2.64 5.35 -27.33
CA LEU A 961 -3.00 5.38 -28.74
C LEU A 961 -4.45 5.88 -28.87
N ILE A 962 -4.66 6.97 -29.59
CA ILE A 962 -5.98 7.62 -29.73
C ILE A 962 -6.58 7.23 -31.09
N PRO A 963 -7.88 6.87 -31.16
CA PRO A 963 -8.57 6.71 -32.44
C PRO A 963 -8.55 8.02 -33.25
N LEU A 964 -8.22 7.93 -34.54
CA LEU A 964 -8.20 9.10 -35.43
C LEU A 964 -9.60 9.74 -35.51
N LYS A 965 -9.70 11.06 -35.32
CA LYS A 965 -10.98 11.78 -35.44
C LYS A 965 -11.46 11.79 -36.90
N GLN A 966 -12.77 11.76 -37.14
CA GLN A 966 -13.36 11.76 -38.50
C GLN A 966 -12.86 12.90 -39.41
N LYS A 967 -12.65 14.11 -38.87
CA LYS A 967 -12.10 15.25 -39.63
C LYS A 967 -10.65 14.99 -40.09
N ASP A 968 -9.86 14.37 -39.21
CA ASP A 968 -8.46 14.03 -39.48
C ASP A 968 -8.37 12.81 -40.41
N GLN A 969 -9.38 11.93 -40.40
CA GLN A 969 -9.52 10.81 -41.33
C GLN A 969 -9.74 11.26 -42.77
N LYS A 970 -10.56 12.30 -42.99
CA LYS A 970 -10.70 12.90 -44.32
C LYS A 970 -9.38 13.50 -44.80
N SER A 971 -8.67 14.23 -43.93
CA SER A 971 -7.35 14.78 -44.24
C SER A 971 -6.30 13.68 -44.45
N LEU A 972 -6.42 12.52 -43.81
CA LEU A 972 -5.55 11.37 -44.02
C LEU A 972 -5.76 10.76 -45.41
N ASN A 973 -7.01 10.54 -45.81
CA ASN A 973 -7.33 10.07 -47.16
C ASN A 973 -6.82 11.06 -48.23
N ASP A 974 -6.99 12.37 -48.01
CA ASP A 974 -6.43 13.40 -48.91
C ASP A 974 -4.89 13.30 -49.00
N SER A 975 -4.19 13.01 -47.89
CA SER A 975 -2.72 12.84 -47.91
C SER A 975 -2.23 11.53 -48.55
N ILE A 976 -3.10 10.53 -48.64
CA ILE A 976 -2.83 9.23 -49.29
C ILE A 976 -3.13 9.31 -50.79
N ASP A 977 -4.28 9.90 -51.14
CA ASP A 977 -4.82 9.92 -52.51
C ASP A 977 -4.30 11.11 -53.34
N ASN A 978 -4.02 12.26 -52.71
CA ASN A 978 -3.67 13.52 -53.38
C ASN A 978 -2.36 14.13 -52.84
N PHE A 979 -1.21 13.51 -53.17
CA PHE A 979 0.12 14.06 -52.84
C PHE A 979 0.99 14.23 -54.09
N GLN A 980 1.88 15.23 -54.06
CA GLN A 980 2.93 15.41 -55.07
C GLN A 980 4.23 14.73 -54.62
N PRO A 981 5.00 14.13 -55.55
CA PRO A 981 6.30 13.53 -55.21
C PRO A 981 7.27 14.61 -54.73
N MET A 982 8.04 14.31 -53.68
CA MET A 982 9.04 15.23 -53.14
C MET A 982 10.16 15.47 -54.17
N PRO A 983 10.60 16.72 -54.40
CA PRO A 983 11.67 17.01 -55.36
C PRO A 983 13.02 16.41 -54.92
N PRO A 984 13.86 15.97 -55.86
CA PRO A 984 15.15 15.33 -55.56
C PRO A 984 16.15 16.32 -54.93
N ALA A 985 16.93 15.83 -53.97
CA ALA A 985 17.83 16.62 -53.11
C ALA A 985 18.98 17.34 -53.84
N ASP A 986 19.33 16.92 -55.07
CA ASP A 986 20.49 17.41 -55.84
C ASP A 986 20.14 18.35 -57.01
N ALA A 987 18.87 18.72 -57.22
CA ALA A 987 18.52 19.69 -58.24
C ALA A 987 18.77 21.11 -57.73
N GLY A 988 19.52 21.94 -58.45
CA GLY A 988 19.68 23.36 -58.14
C GLY A 988 18.32 24.08 -58.12
N GLN A 989 17.74 24.23 -56.92
CA GLN A 989 16.37 24.71 -56.74
C GLN A 989 16.27 26.21 -57.00
N THR A 990 15.28 26.62 -57.78
CA THR A 990 14.86 28.03 -57.96
C THR A 990 13.87 28.44 -56.87
N ILE A 991 13.68 29.74 -56.64
CA ILE A 991 12.78 30.33 -55.61
C ILE A 991 11.33 29.80 -55.71
N SER A 992 10.93 29.28 -56.87
CA SER A 992 9.60 28.74 -57.17
C SER A 992 9.38 27.28 -56.76
N GLN A 993 10.41 26.53 -56.33
CA GLN A 993 10.26 25.10 -56.00
C GLN A 993 10.11 24.85 -54.49
N PRO A 994 9.28 23.87 -54.08
CA PRO A 994 9.13 23.50 -52.67
C PRO A 994 10.42 22.82 -52.16
N PRO A 995 10.77 23.05 -50.89
CA PRO A 995 12.01 22.51 -50.32
C PRO A 995 11.94 20.99 -50.05
N SER A 996 13.09 20.32 -50.13
CA SER A 996 13.19 18.85 -49.99
C SER A 996 13.68 18.41 -48.60
N TYR A 997 13.08 17.35 -48.05
CA TYR A 997 13.48 16.70 -46.80
C TYR A 997 14.10 15.32 -47.03
N LEU A 998 15.14 15.00 -46.26
CA LEU A 998 15.68 13.66 -46.12
C LEU A 998 15.02 12.99 -44.91
N PHE A 999 14.53 11.77 -45.10
CA PHE A 999 13.85 10.98 -44.07
C PHE A 999 14.54 9.62 -43.90
N ASP A 1000 15.00 9.33 -42.69
CA ASP A 1000 15.69 8.08 -42.34
C ASP A 1000 15.03 7.41 -41.12
N VAL A 1001 15.06 6.07 -41.08
CA VAL A 1001 14.55 5.24 -39.96
C VAL A 1001 15.61 4.23 -39.54
N TYR A 1002 16.10 4.30 -38.30
CA TYR A 1002 17.16 3.41 -37.80
C TYR A 1002 16.99 3.06 -36.32
N THR A 1003 17.71 2.03 -35.84
CA THR A 1003 17.71 1.63 -34.43
C THR A 1003 18.86 2.29 -33.65
N VAL A 1004 18.68 2.50 -32.35
CA VAL A 1004 19.68 3.14 -31.48
C VAL A 1004 21.03 2.38 -31.47
N THR A 1005 21.00 1.06 -31.65
CA THR A 1005 22.20 0.19 -31.67
C THR A 1005 23.15 0.47 -32.85
N ASP A 1006 22.64 0.98 -33.98
CA ASP A 1006 23.42 1.18 -35.20
C ASP A 1006 24.29 2.47 -35.18
N LEU A 1007 24.09 3.33 -34.16
CA LEU A 1007 24.86 4.58 -34.00
C LEU A 1007 26.30 4.37 -33.50
N THR A 1008 26.61 3.20 -32.93
CA THR A 1008 27.93 2.92 -32.32
C THR A 1008 28.94 2.34 -33.30
N THR A 1009 28.50 1.71 -34.39
CA THR A 1009 29.34 0.91 -35.30
C THR A 1009 29.75 1.63 -36.59
N LYS A 1010 29.09 2.74 -36.98
CA LYS A 1010 29.32 3.42 -38.28
C LYS A 1010 29.61 4.92 -38.17
N LYS A 1011 30.45 5.35 -37.22
CA LYS A 1011 30.84 6.78 -37.12
C LYS A 1011 31.79 7.28 -38.22
N ASP A 1012 32.47 6.40 -38.96
CA ASP A 1012 33.59 6.85 -39.82
C ASP A 1012 33.41 6.76 -41.34
N LYS A 1013 32.30 6.24 -41.89
CA LYS A 1013 32.11 6.19 -43.35
C LYS A 1013 30.65 6.24 -43.77
N ILE A 1014 30.06 7.43 -43.86
CA ILE A 1014 28.78 7.62 -44.55
C ILE A 1014 28.86 8.88 -45.41
N LYS A 1015 28.90 8.69 -46.74
CA LYS A 1015 28.61 9.76 -47.72
C LYS A 1015 27.10 9.86 -47.90
N ALA A 1016 26.58 11.06 -48.10
CA ALA A 1016 25.18 11.29 -48.43
C ALA A 1016 24.82 10.55 -49.72
N GLY A 1017 23.84 9.64 -49.65
CA GLY A 1017 23.33 8.89 -50.81
C GLY A 1017 23.26 7.37 -50.66
N ASP A 1018 23.94 6.76 -49.67
CA ASP A 1018 24.16 5.29 -49.61
C ASP A 1018 23.59 4.59 -48.36
N LEU A 1019 22.60 5.18 -47.69
CA LEU A 1019 22.02 4.63 -46.46
C LEU A 1019 20.77 3.77 -46.75
N ILE A 1020 20.95 2.47 -46.97
CA ILE A 1020 19.89 1.51 -46.63
C ILE A 1020 19.99 1.30 -45.12
N SER A 1021 19.11 1.97 -44.37
CA SER A 1021 19.01 1.82 -42.91
C SER A 1021 18.38 0.46 -42.58
N THR A 1022 19.09 -0.36 -41.80
CA THR A 1022 18.69 -1.74 -41.50
C THR A 1022 18.09 -1.84 -40.11
N VAL A 1023 16.88 -2.41 -40.00
CA VAL A 1023 16.24 -2.76 -38.72
C VAL A 1023 16.50 -4.24 -38.45
N PRO A 1024 17.12 -4.63 -37.32
CA PRO A 1024 17.35 -6.03 -37.01
C PRO A 1024 16.03 -6.74 -36.68
N MET A 1025 15.86 -7.95 -37.22
CA MET A 1025 14.77 -8.87 -36.90
C MET A 1025 15.32 -10.15 -36.26
N ASN A 1026 14.43 -10.91 -35.59
CA ASN A 1026 14.75 -12.17 -34.90
C ASN A 1026 15.70 -12.05 -33.69
N THR A 1027 15.65 -10.91 -32.98
CA THR A 1027 16.44 -10.65 -31.77
C THR A 1027 15.74 -11.08 -30.48
N GLY A 1028 14.43 -11.34 -30.53
CA GLY A 1028 13.59 -11.58 -29.34
C GLY A 1028 13.43 -10.36 -28.42
N LEU A 1029 13.86 -9.17 -28.86
CA LEU A 1029 13.87 -7.94 -28.07
C LEU A 1029 13.04 -6.85 -28.76
N TYR A 1030 12.39 -6.00 -27.97
CA TYR A 1030 11.73 -4.80 -28.47
C TYR A 1030 12.78 -3.75 -28.88
N HIS A 1031 12.55 -3.05 -29.99
CA HIS A 1031 13.50 -2.09 -30.55
C HIS A 1031 12.98 -0.65 -30.42
N ASP A 1032 13.91 0.27 -30.14
CA ASP A 1032 13.64 1.70 -30.20
C ASP A 1032 13.96 2.23 -31.60
N LEU A 1033 12.92 2.64 -32.33
CA LEU A 1033 13.05 3.16 -33.69
C LEU A 1033 13.19 4.68 -33.66
N VAL A 1034 14.26 5.20 -34.26
CA VAL A 1034 14.51 6.63 -34.40
C VAL A 1034 14.13 7.07 -35.81
N PHE A 1035 13.25 8.05 -35.90
CA PHE A 1035 12.81 8.70 -37.12
C PHE A 1035 13.50 10.06 -37.23
N ARG A 1036 14.30 10.25 -38.28
CA ARG A 1036 15.07 11.47 -38.50
C ARG A 1036 14.60 12.16 -39.77
N VAL A 1037 14.11 13.39 -39.64
CA VAL A 1037 13.76 14.27 -40.76
C VAL A 1037 14.77 15.42 -40.80
N THR A 1038 15.57 15.53 -41.86
CA THR A 1038 16.58 16.58 -42.02
C THR A 1038 16.32 17.38 -43.28
N LEU A 1039 16.46 18.71 -43.18
CA LEU A 1039 16.36 19.58 -44.34
C LEU A 1039 17.54 19.36 -45.30
N ALA A 1040 17.28 18.98 -46.56
CA ALA A 1040 18.29 18.83 -47.59
C ALA A 1040 18.71 20.17 -48.22
N THR A 1041 17.77 21.09 -48.42
CA THR A 1041 18.02 22.35 -49.14
C THR A 1041 18.78 23.36 -48.26
N LYS A 1042 19.95 23.80 -48.71
CA LYS A 1042 20.72 24.88 -48.07
C LYS A 1042 20.33 26.23 -48.69
N ASN A 1043 20.02 27.22 -47.85
CA ASN A 1043 19.62 28.59 -48.20
C ASN A 1043 18.23 28.74 -48.86
N LEU A 1044 17.16 28.68 -48.05
CA LEU A 1044 15.80 29.03 -48.50
C LEU A 1044 15.45 30.49 -48.16
N HIS A 1045 14.98 31.25 -49.16
CA HIS A 1045 14.44 32.61 -49.02
C HIS A 1045 12.94 32.70 -49.36
N ALA A 1046 12.20 31.59 -49.24
CA ALA A 1046 10.76 31.53 -49.57
C ALA A 1046 9.90 31.33 -48.30
N ASP A 1047 8.70 31.92 -48.34
CA ASP A 1047 7.76 32.03 -47.21
C ASP A 1047 6.92 30.76 -46.96
N TYR A 1048 7.52 29.58 -47.15
CA TYR A 1048 6.88 28.28 -46.92
C TYR A 1048 6.77 27.96 -45.42
N ARG A 1049 5.62 27.41 -45.03
CA ARG A 1049 5.35 27.05 -43.63
C ARG A 1049 4.84 25.63 -43.52
N ILE A 1050 5.28 24.93 -42.48
CA ILE A 1050 4.94 23.52 -42.25
C ILE A 1050 3.76 23.45 -41.29
N LYS A 1051 2.69 22.80 -41.73
CA LYS A 1051 1.51 22.56 -40.90
C LYS A 1051 1.58 21.24 -40.14
N GLU A 1052 2.03 20.17 -40.77
CA GLU A 1052 2.16 18.86 -40.14
C GLU A 1052 3.08 17.91 -40.92
N PHE A 1053 3.66 16.94 -40.23
CA PHE A 1053 4.25 15.74 -40.83
C PHE A 1053 3.42 14.51 -40.47
N ARG A 1054 3.37 13.54 -41.38
CA ARG A 1054 2.77 12.22 -41.14
C ARG A 1054 3.72 11.12 -41.58
N VAL A 1055 3.96 10.17 -40.67
CA VAL A 1055 4.61 8.91 -40.98
C VAL A 1055 3.57 7.81 -40.87
N ILE A 1056 3.35 7.07 -41.95
CA ILE A 1056 2.35 6.01 -42.03
C ILE A 1056 3.10 4.67 -42.04
N ILE A 1057 2.75 3.81 -41.07
CA ILE A 1057 3.32 2.48 -40.88
C ILE A 1057 2.18 1.48 -40.99
N GLN A 1058 2.23 0.62 -42.00
CA GLN A 1058 1.26 -0.46 -42.18
C GLN A 1058 1.49 -1.56 -41.14
N GLN A 1059 0.44 -1.94 -40.42
CA GLN A 1059 0.49 -3.00 -39.41
C GLN A 1059 -0.19 -4.27 -39.91
N GLY A 1060 0.40 -5.43 -39.62
CA GLY A 1060 -0.14 -6.71 -40.07
C GLY A 1060 0.60 -7.91 -39.49
N ASP A 1061 -0.07 -9.06 -39.50
CA ASP A 1061 0.50 -10.33 -39.04
C ASP A 1061 1.42 -10.94 -40.11
N VAL A 1062 2.37 -11.78 -39.67
CA VAL A 1062 3.33 -12.46 -40.55
C VAL A 1062 2.62 -13.45 -41.50
N SER A 1063 1.46 -13.97 -41.10
CA SER A 1063 0.64 -14.91 -41.88
C SER A 1063 -0.03 -14.30 -43.11
N ASP A 1064 -0.21 -12.97 -43.16
CA ASP A 1064 -0.86 -12.24 -44.26
C ASP A 1064 0.11 -11.83 -45.38
N SER A 1065 1.20 -12.56 -45.54
CA SER A 1065 2.30 -12.30 -46.49
C SER A 1065 1.89 -12.16 -47.97
N ALA A 1066 0.66 -12.52 -48.34
CA ALA A 1066 0.10 -12.29 -49.67
C ALA A 1066 -0.25 -10.82 -49.97
N LYS A 1067 -0.34 -9.94 -48.96
CA LYS A 1067 -0.72 -8.52 -49.11
C LYS A 1067 0.42 -7.50 -48.90
N GLY A 1068 1.56 -7.91 -48.36
CA GLY A 1068 2.72 -7.03 -48.18
C GLY A 1068 3.64 -7.46 -47.03
N THR A 1069 4.81 -6.82 -46.92
CA THR A 1069 5.73 -6.98 -45.78
C THR A 1069 5.46 -5.90 -44.75
N TYR A 1070 5.06 -6.28 -43.53
CA TYR A 1070 4.76 -5.36 -42.44
C TYR A 1070 5.90 -5.24 -41.42
N LEU A 1071 6.10 -4.05 -40.86
CA LEU A 1071 7.16 -3.77 -39.88
C LEU A 1071 6.81 -4.31 -38.48
N THR A 1072 5.54 -4.21 -38.08
CA THR A 1072 5.06 -4.59 -36.75
C THR A 1072 3.61 -5.07 -36.83
N LYS A 1073 3.24 -6.04 -35.99
CA LYS A 1073 1.86 -6.56 -35.87
C LYS A 1073 0.96 -5.63 -35.07
N ASP A 1074 1.42 -5.22 -33.89
CA ASP A 1074 0.74 -4.32 -32.97
C ASP A 1074 1.76 -3.53 -32.14
N TYR A 1075 1.42 -2.29 -31.80
CA TYR A 1075 2.28 -1.46 -30.97
C TYR A 1075 1.64 -1.25 -29.59
N LYS A 1076 2.33 -1.71 -28.56
CA LYS A 1076 1.94 -1.57 -27.14
C LYS A 1076 2.91 -0.71 -26.33
N GLY A 1077 3.82 -0.01 -27.02
CA GLY A 1077 4.82 0.83 -26.38
C GLY A 1077 4.27 2.16 -25.83
N PRO A 1078 5.11 2.95 -25.14
CA PRO A 1078 4.71 4.16 -24.41
C PRO A 1078 4.31 5.37 -25.29
N GLY A 1079 4.39 5.22 -26.62
CA GLY A 1079 4.14 6.28 -27.59
C GLY A 1079 5.43 6.96 -28.07
N PRO A 1080 5.34 7.78 -29.13
CA PRO A 1080 6.49 8.48 -29.70
C PRO A 1080 6.90 9.70 -28.86
N VAL A 1081 8.19 9.99 -28.80
CA VAL A 1081 8.77 11.13 -28.07
C VAL A 1081 9.68 11.93 -28.99
N MET A 1082 9.48 13.25 -29.06
CA MET A 1082 10.39 14.15 -29.79
C MET A 1082 11.78 14.16 -29.12
N LEU A 1083 12.84 13.92 -29.90
CA LEU A 1083 14.23 14.04 -29.46
C LEU A 1083 14.82 15.42 -29.76
N ASN A 1084 14.50 16.00 -30.91
CA ASN A 1084 14.99 17.31 -31.35
C ASN A 1084 13.88 18.16 -31.97
N ASN A 1085 13.95 19.48 -31.80
CA ASN A 1085 12.93 20.45 -32.24
C ASN A 1085 11.58 20.29 -31.52
N LEU A 1086 11.58 20.56 -30.21
CA LEU A 1086 10.42 20.53 -29.30
C LEU A 1086 9.30 21.53 -29.64
N ARG A 1087 9.38 22.22 -30.78
CA ARG A 1087 8.28 23.02 -31.34
C ARG A 1087 7.16 22.16 -31.90
N PHE A 1088 7.41 20.86 -32.09
CA PHE A 1088 6.42 19.89 -32.53
C PHE A 1088 6.05 18.93 -31.39
N ASN A 1089 4.87 18.33 -31.50
CA ASN A 1089 4.42 17.18 -30.74
C ASN A 1089 4.20 16.02 -31.71
N VAL A 1090 4.59 14.80 -31.33
CA VAL A 1090 4.23 13.58 -32.08
C VAL A 1090 3.07 12.90 -31.38
N LEU A 1091 2.04 12.56 -32.15
CA LEU A 1091 0.88 11.79 -31.72
C LEU A 1091 0.87 10.47 -32.49
N ALA A 1092 0.63 9.36 -31.80
CA ALA A 1092 0.39 8.07 -32.45
C ALA A 1092 -1.11 7.80 -32.49
N GLU A 1093 -1.65 7.65 -33.70
CA GLU A 1093 -3.08 7.48 -33.97
C GLU A 1093 -3.31 6.23 -34.85
N TYR A 1094 -4.47 5.60 -34.72
CA TYR A 1094 -4.87 4.44 -35.54
C TYR A 1094 -5.94 4.81 -36.57
N THR A 1095 -5.76 4.33 -37.79
CA THR A 1095 -6.81 4.39 -38.83
C THR A 1095 -7.90 3.34 -38.56
N THR A 1096 -9.07 3.52 -39.17
CA THR A 1096 -10.14 2.50 -39.13
C THR A 1096 -9.76 1.19 -39.84
N GLN A 1097 -8.67 1.20 -40.62
CA GLN A 1097 -8.14 0.04 -41.34
C GLN A 1097 -7.03 -0.69 -40.55
N GLY A 1098 -6.63 -0.17 -39.38
CA GLY A 1098 -5.61 -0.77 -38.51
C GLY A 1098 -4.19 -0.22 -38.69
N ASP A 1099 -3.94 0.63 -39.68
CA ASP A 1099 -2.63 1.26 -39.89
C ASP A 1099 -2.32 2.30 -38.81
N MET A 1100 -1.02 2.39 -38.45
CA MET A 1100 -0.52 3.39 -37.52
C MET A 1100 -0.08 4.66 -38.26
N VAL A 1101 -0.52 5.81 -37.74
CA VAL A 1101 -0.12 7.13 -38.22
C VAL A 1101 0.56 7.89 -37.09
N LEU A 1102 1.82 8.25 -37.30
CA LEU A 1102 2.55 9.16 -36.41
C LEU A 1102 2.40 10.58 -36.96
N ARG A 1103 1.53 11.37 -36.31
CA ARG A 1103 1.23 12.75 -36.70
C ARG A 1103 2.08 13.72 -35.88
N VAL A 1104 2.97 14.44 -36.56
CA VAL A 1104 3.87 15.43 -35.97
C VAL A 1104 3.29 16.83 -36.22
N VAL A 1105 2.77 17.47 -35.18
CA VAL A 1105 2.03 18.75 -35.26
C VAL A 1105 2.78 19.85 -34.48
N PRO A 1106 2.87 21.09 -35.00
CA PRO A 1106 3.37 22.23 -34.24
C PRO A 1106 2.63 22.47 -32.92
N ARG A 1107 3.36 22.94 -31.91
CA ARG A 1107 2.80 23.44 -30.64
C ARG A 1107 2.23 24.85 -30.75
N SER A 1108 2.58 25.60 -31.81
CA SER A 1108 2.03 26.93 -32.04
C SER A 1108 0.54 26.83 -32.40
N MET A 1109 -0.25 27.75 -31.87
CA MET A 1109 -1.67 27.91 -32.25
C MET A 1109 -1.83 28.69 -33.56
N ASP A 1110 -0.72 29.08 -34.22
CA ASP A 1110 -0.76 29.77 -35.51
C ASP A 1110 -1.32 28.87 -36.60
N PRO A 1111 -2.45 29.24 -37.24
CA PRO A 1111 -3.10 28.43 -38.26
C PRO A 1111 -2.27 28.35 -39.56
N THR A 1112 -1.24 29.19 -39.71
CA THR A 1112 -0.35 29.23 -40.87
C THR A 1112 0.86 28.30 -40.74
N GLY A 1113 1.09 27.66 -39.58
CA GLY A 1113 2.19 26.71 -39.37
C GLY A 1113 3.55 27.34 -39.05
N VAL A 1114 4.58 26.51 -38.96
CA VAL A 1114 5.95 26.90 -38.55
C VAL A 1114 6.78 27.29 -39.77
N PRO A 1115 7.51 28.43 -39.76
CA PRO A 1115 8.41 28.79 -40.85
C PRO A 1115 9.47 27.71 -41.06
N PHE A 1116 9.69 27.35 -42.31
CA PHE A 1116 10.56 26.24 -42.68
C PHE A 1116 12.01 26.38 -42.18
N GLY A 1117 12.57 27.60 -42.19
CA GLY A 1117 13.92 27.88 -41.69
C GLY A 1117 14.15 27.53 -40.22
N ASN A 1118 13.08 27.40 -39.42
CA ASN A 1118 13.15 27.01 -38.02
C ASN A 1118 13.17 25.48 -37.81
N VAL A 1119 13.12 24.70 -38.90
CA VAL A 1119 12.98 23.23 -38.89
C VAL A 1119 14.11 22.59 -39.70
N ALA A 1120 15.35 22.86 -39.29
CA ALA A 1120 16.55 22.27 -39.89
C ALA A 1120 16.62 20.75 -39.67
N ASN A 1121 16.17 20.26 -38.51
CA ASN A 1121 16.06 18.85 -38.17
C ASN A 1121 14.86 18.64 -37.23
N ALA A 1122 14.07 17.60 -37.47
CA ALA A 1122 13.06 17.07 -36.56
C ALA A 1122 13.32 15.57 -36.38
N THR A 1123 13.73 15.17 -35.17
CA THR A 1123 14.01 13.76 -34.83
C THR A 1123 13.11 13.34 -33.68
N PHE A 1124 12.52 12.16 -33.76
CA PHE A 1124 11.71 11.56 -32.70
C PHE A 1124 11.93 10.05 -32.61
N ILE A 1125 11.62 9.47 -31.46
CA ILE A 1125 11.81 8.05 -31.18
C ILE A 1125 10.46 7.39 -30.91
N LEU A 1126 10.26 6.18 -31.42
CA LEU A 1126 9.17 5.29 -31.07
C LEU A 1126 9.77 4.13 -30.28
N GLY A 1127 9.52 4.12 -28.97
CA GLY A 1127 10.12 3.15 -28.06
C GLY A 1127 9.33 1.84 -27.99
N LEU A 1128 10.02 0.74 -27.70
CA LEU A 1128 9.45 -0.60 -27.51
C LEU A 1128 8.63 -1.15 -28.71
N VAL A 1129 9.15 -1.01 -29.93
CA VAL A 1129 8.50 -1.58 -31.13
C VAL A 1129 8.83 -3.07 -31.24
N ASN A 1130 7.80 -3.90 -31.36
CA ASN A 1130 7.95 -5.32 -31.68
C ASN A 1130 8.09 -5.48 -33.20
N VAL A 1131 9.31 -5.73 -33.68
CA VAL A 1131 9.57 -5.90 -35.11
C VAL A 1131 9.20 -7.33 -35.53
N ASN A 1132 8.39 -7.48 -36.58
CA ASN A 1132 7.98 -8.78 -37.07
C ASN A 1132 9.19 -9.63 -37.52
N SER A 1133 9.22 -10.90 -37.14
CA SER A 1133 10.28 -11.84 -37.52
C SER A 1133 9.91 -12.58 -38.81
N TYR A 1134 10.76 -12.48 -39.83
CA TYR A 1134 10.64 -13.22 -41.08
C TYR A 1134 11.84 -14.18 -41.26
N ASP A 1135 11.64 -15.29 -41.95
CA ASP A 1135 12.70 -16.31 -42.18
C ASP A 1135 13.83 -15.84 -43.11
N THR A 1136 13.60 -14.78 -43.89
CA THR A 1136 14.56 -14.21 -44.86
C THR A 1136 14.52 -12.70 -44.78
N ASP A 1137 15.63 -12.02 -45.11
CA ASP A 1137 15.68 -10.56 -45.13
C ASP A 1137 14.56 -9.99 -46.01
N LYS A 1138 13.78 -9.04 -45.46
CA LYS A 1138 12.64 -8.43 -46.14
C LYS A 1138 12.74 -6.91 -46.13
N THR A 1139 12.16 -6.26 -47.12
CA THR A 1139 11.96 -4.81 -47.13
C THR A 1139 10.50 -4.47 -46.86
N CYS A 1140 10.26 -3.56 -45.91
CA CYS A 1140 8.94 -2.96 -45.68
C CYS A 1140 8.92 -1.50 -46.15
N VAL A 1141 7.75 -0.96 -46.44
CA VAL A 1141 7.61 0.42 -46.93
C VAL A 1141 7.05 1.31 -45.82
N VAL A 1142 7.77 2.36 -45.45
CA VAL A 1142 7.30 3.40 -44.54
C VAL A 1142 7.04 4.67 -45.35
N SER A 1143 5.83 5.21 -45.27
CA SER A 1143 5.43 6.38 -46.07
C SER A 1143 5.59 7.66 -45.26
N PHE A 1144 6.30 8.64 -45.81
CA PHE A 1144 6.44 9.99 -45.23
C PHE A 1144 5.64 11.00 -46.05
N ARG A 1145 4.83 11.83 -45.38
CA ARG A 1145 4.02 12.88 -45.97
C ARG A 1145 4.19 14.19 -45.20
N ILE A 1146 4.25 15.31 -45.90
CA ILE A 1146 4.37 16.64 -45.31
C ILE A 1146 3.32 17.57 -45.91
N ASN A 1147 2.64 18.33 -45.04
CA ASN A 1147 1.70 19.37 -45.44
C ASN A 1147 2.39 20.73 -45.38
N VAL A 1148 2.53 21.36 -46.54
CA VAL A 1148 3.19 22.66 -46.71
C VAL A 1148 2.14 23.69 -47.12
N TRP A 1149 2.08 24.79 -46.36
CA TRP A 1149 1.30 25.97 -46.70
C TRP A 1149 2.14 26.91 -47.56
N SER A 1150 1.51 27.42 -48.63
CA SER A 1150 2.02 28.47 -49.51
C SER A 1150 0.92 29.50 -49.79
N SER A 1151 1.26 30.61 -50.44
CA SER A 1151 0.26 31.61 -50.90
C SER A 1151 -0.77 31.05 -51.88
N GLU A 1152 -0.49 29.91 -52.51
CA GLU A 1152 -1.37 29.24 -53.48
C GLU A 1152 -2.29 28.19 -52.83
N GLY A 1153 -2.09 27.87 -51.55
CA GLY A 1153 -2.87 26.90 -50.79
C GLY A 1153 -2.04 25.85 -50.04
N ASP A 1154 -2.73 24.92 -49.37
CA ASP A 1154 -2.13 23.76 -48.70
C ASP A 1154 -1.89 22.64 -49.71
N THR A 1155 -0.65 22.15 -49.78
CA THR A 1155 -0.28 21.02 -50.65
C THR A 1155 0.47 19.93 -49.87
N TRP A 1156 0.14 18.68 -50.16
CA TRP A 1156 0.82 17.51 -49.59
C TRP A 1156 1.96 17.06 -50.49
N TYR A 1157 3.15 16.90 -49.92
CA TYR A 1157 4.31 16.28 -50.58
C TYR A 1157 4.66 14.96 -49.89
N GLY A 1158 5.15 13.98 -50.64
CA GLY A 1158 5.39 12.64 -50.11
C GLY A 1158 6.53 11.87 -50.74
N THR A 1159 7.07 10.92 -49.99
CA THR A 1159 7.97 9.88 -50.46
C THR A 1159 7.71 8.56 -49.72
N ASN A 1160 7.99 7.43 -50.38
CA ASN A 1160 7.88 6.10 -49.79
C ASN A 1160 9.28 5.54 -49.60
N LEU A 1161 9.66 5.26 -48.35
CA LEU A 1161 10.99 4.78 -47.99
C LEU A 1161 10.97 3.25 -47.83
N PRO A 1162 11.76 2.49 -48.60
CA PRO A 1162 12.00 1.08 -48.31
C PRO A 1162 12.93 0.95 -47.11
N VAL A 1163 12.47 0.29 -46.05
CA VAL A 1163 13.23 -0.02 -44.83
C VAL A 1163 13.61 -1.50 -44.88
N ALA A 1164 14.90 -1.80 -44.84
CA ALA A 1164 15.40 -3.18 -44.86
C ALA A 1164 15.35 -3.79 -43.45
N MET A 1165 14.80 -4.99 -43.34
CA MET A 1165 14.76 -5.80 -42.12
C MET A 1165 15.69 -7.00 -42.29
N ASN A 1166 16.77 -7.03 -41.50
CA ASN A 1166 17.84 -8.02 -41.64
C ASN A 1166 17.87 -8.98 -40.45
N SER A 1167 18.11 -10.26 -40.72
CA SER A 1167 18.38 -11.27 -39.71
C SER A 1167 19.66 -10.93 -38.94
N ALA A 1168 19.55 -10.67 -37.63
CA ALA A 1168 20.72 -10.42 -36.80
C ALA A 1168 21.51 -11.73 -36.57
N PRO A 1169 22.86 -11.74 -36.61
CA PRO A 1169 23.64 -12.90 -36.19
C PRO A 1169 23.40 -13.16 -34.68
N PRO A 1170 23.39 -14.43 -34.22
CA PRO A 1170 23.09 -14.77 -32.83
C PRO A 1170 24.00 -14.01 -31.87
N ALA A 1171 23.39 -13.25 -30.96
CA ALA A 1171 24.09 -12.41 -30.01
C ALA A 1171 24.99 -13.27 -29.10
N THR A 1172 26.31 -13.16 -29.29
CA THR A 1172 27.26 -13.66 -28.30
C THR A 1172 27.15 -12.74 -27.08
N VAL A 1173 26.61 -13.29 -25.99
CA VAL A 1173 26.53 -12.65 -24.68
C VAL A 1173 27.95 -12.31 -24.23
N LYS A 1174 28.36 -11.06 -24.41
CA LYS A 1174 29.48 -10.48 -23.65
C LYS A 1174 28.89 -9.77 -22.45
N SER A 1175 29.07 -10.40 -21.29
CA SER A 1175 28.80 -9.82 -19.99
C SER A 1175 29.56 -8.51 -19.82
N LYS A 1176 28.84 -7.44 -19.50
CA LYS A 1176 29.36 -6.28 -18.77
C LYS A 1176 28.25 -5.68 -17.92
#